data_AF-A0A177BAK2-F1
#
_entry.id   AF-A0A177BAK2-F1
#
_cell.length_a   1.000
_cell.length_b   1.000
_cell.length_c   1.000
_cell.angle_alpha   90.00
_cell.angle_beta   90.00
_cell.angle_gamma   90.00
#
_symmetry.space_group_name_H-M   'P 1'
#
loop_
_entity.id
_entity.type
_entity.pdbx_description
1 polymer ?
#
loop_
_entity_poly.entity_id
_entity_poly.type
_entity_poly.pdbx_seq_one_letter_code
_entity_poly.pdbx_strand_id
1 'polypeptide(L)'
;MNKKNHIADIGKLISLLTVNECFKSILVIYTGGTIGMKTKNGVYVPSKNVLKSELCNSTLFNDIEYINEHFPKLDEIPLVLPGKKDNFKIIYDVIEYNPLLDSANMCISNWVQIANDIKNYYKEFDGFVILHGTDTMAYTASALSFMLENLGKPVILTGSQVPIFELRSDGRDNFIDALVTAGYYYIPEVLIAFSNKILRGNRTTKYDSAGFNAFDSHNEVPLVTFGININVNWNQVLIAGVSEPFDIFCKMSENVGVIRLNPGIPDQIIETFCQPPIQGFVIQSYGSGNGPYENVKFIDILKKAINRGVLIVNISQCAKGSVSSAYETGKIFHDIGVVSGSDMTVETTLAKLSYVLGKNASYSDKCKLMESNLRGEMRCIKTTTDGALYDNSLIEQISEAMNLKTRAASNELCDAIMPYLVCSATRNNDISALNNILQHDGVINCSDYDGRTALHISASEGNVGITRFLLAKGAIVHAKDRFGFTPLDNAVQFIHLEIIKLLIKTGAYLNNPHLVGYNICQAISLGHYEKVNCYVTAGADINSTDYMDNTPLHTAAEMHACEGVKYIIEHYKGKLNLNLKNKRNETIKNILVNQLYVPCPNILKKELTNSTLFNDIEYINDNFPKLDQTPLILPGIKDNFKILYDVIEYYPLMDSASLAISNWVQLANDIKKYYKKFDGFVILHGTDTMSYTASALSFMLENLGKPVILTGSQVPIFELRSDGRDNFIDALVIAGYYNIPEVLIAFSNKIFRGNRTTKHDTSEFNAFDSHNEAPLVTLGININVNWNQILMARVSEPFDIFCKMSENVGVIRLNPGIPNQIIETFCQPPIQGFVIQSYGSGNGPYTNVTFIAILKKAISRGVLIVNLSQCAKGSVSTSYATGKIFKDIGVVSGSDMTVEATLAKLSYVLGKYLSYSDKCKLMATNMRGEMKCIKSTKDNALYNSSLIQQISLAMNFKTRSASNELCDVIMPYLVCFATRNNDICALNTILQPGGVINSSDYDGRTALHIAASEGNVSITRFLLSKGATVHVKDRFGYTPLDNAVQFIYPEIIKLLIATGAHLNCPHQVGYKICQGMALGHYEKVSCYILAGADINSTDFLDNTPLHIRKIEFRFKKQTRRNDKRYFNKEM
;
A
#
# COMPACT_ATOMS: atom_id res chain seq x y z
N MET A 1 3.08 17.30 45.29
CA MET A 1 2.71 16.23 44.33
C MET A 1 3.50 16.42 43.06
N ASN A 2 3.94 15.33 42.43
CA ASN A 2 4.85 15.39 41.29
C ASN A 2 4.08 15.78 40.03
N LYS A 3 4.36 16.94 39.44
CA LYS A 3 4.30 17.02 37.98
C LYS A 3 5.37 16.05 37.48
N LYS A 4 4.98 15.00 36.74
CA LYS A 4 5.94 14.31 35.87
C LYS A 4 6.45 15.34 34.85
N ASN A 5 7.64 15.13 34.30
CA ASN A 5 7.96 15.76 33.01
C ASN A 5 6.94 15.16 32.02
N HIS A 6 5.94 15.94 31.65
CA HIS A 6 5.01 15.54 30.61
C HIS A 6 5.74 15.72 29.27
N ILE A 7 5.91 14.59 28.59
CA ILE A 7 6.28 14.54 27.18
C ILE A 7 5.00 14.80 26.42
N ALA A 8 5.09 15.64 25.39
CA ALA A 8 3.97 15.87 24.50
C ALA A 8 3.54 14.52 23.88
N ASP A 9 2.25 14.19 23.92
CA ASP A 9 1.69 12.95 23.33
C ASP A 9 1.80 13.04 21.79
N ILE A 10 3.00 12.77 21.27
CA ILE A 10 3.37 13.01 19.87
C ILE A 10 2.57 12.09 18.95
N GLY A 11 2.23 10.88 19.37
CA GLY A 11 1.31 10.00 18.62
C GLY A 11 -0.08 10.65 18.43
N LYS A 12 -0.64 11.23 19.48
CA LYS A 12 -1.91 11.96 19.43
C LYS A 12 -1.81 13.29 18.68
N LEU A 13 -0.73 14.05 18.87
CA LEU A 13 -0.45 15.28 18.11
C LEU A 13 -0.36 15.01 16.60
N ILE A 14 0.39 13.98 16.18
CA ILE A 14 0.47 13.56 14.78
C ILE A 14 -0.90 13.08 14.28
N SER A 15 -1.70 12.41 15.11
CA SER A 15 -3.08 12.03 14.73
C SER A 15 -4.06 13.21 14.55
N LEU A 16 -3.66 14.42 14.96
CA LEU A 16 -4.40 15.67 14.77
C LEU A 16 -3.89 16.49 13.56
N LEU A 17 -2.78 16.08 12.92
CA LEU A 17 -2.10 16.81 11.84
C LEU A 17 -2.45 16.31 10.44
N THR A 18 -2.18 17.18 9.46
CA THR A 18 -1.34 16.87 8.30
C THR A 18 -1.59 15.53 7.59
N VAL A 19 -2.79 15.14 7.14
CA VAL A 19 -2.98 13.89 6.31
C VAL A 19 -2.28 13.96 4.91
N ASN A 20 -1.33 14.88 4.73
CA ASN A 20 -0.41 15.06 3.59
C ASN A 20 1.07 15.21 4.02
N GLU A 21 1.39 15.22 5.31
CA GLU A 21 2.75 15.37 5.81
C GLU A 21 3.12 14.23 6.74
N CYS A 22 4.19 13.52 6.39
CA CYS A 22 4.70 12.44 7.22
C CYS A 22 5.78 12.97 8.17
N PHE A 23 5.69 12.59 9.43
CA PHE A 23 6.62 13.04 10.46
C PHE A 23 7.56 11.93 10.87
N LYS A 24 8.76 12.34 11.30
CA LYS A 24 9.71 11.49 12.02
C LYS A 24 9.78 12.00 13.45
N SER A 25 9.35 11.20 14.42
CA SER A 25 9.30 11.60 15.83
C SER A 25 10.61 11.26 16.54
N ILE A 26 11.36 12.27 17.02
CA ILE A 26 12.65 12.07 17.69
C ILE A 26 12.57 12.44 19.18
N LEU A 27 13.03 11.54 20.06
CA LEU A 27 13.11 11.84 21.48
C LEU A 27 14.49 12.40 21.80
N VAL A 28 14.53 13.63 22.33
CA VAL A 28 15.77 14.26 22.80
C VAL A 28 15.88 14.07 24.31
N ILE A 29 16.80 13.22 24.75
CA ILE A 29 17.11 13.00 26.16
C ILE A 29 18.26 13.94 26.54
N TYR A 30 17.94 15.04 27.23
CA TYR A 30 18.94 15.99 27.72
C TYR A 30 19.42 15.59 29.11
N THR A 31 20.57 14.90 29.16
CA THR A 31 21.19 14.46 30.41
C THR A 31 22.02 15.58 31.04
N GLY A 32 22.63 16.44 30.21
CA GLY A 32 23.41 17.60 30.64
C GLY A 32 24.57 17.92 29.68
N GLY A 33 25.71 18.30 30.24
CA GLY A 33 26.89 18.72 29.47
C GLY A 33 26.83 20.14 28.89
N THR A 34 27.95 20.57 28.31
CA THR A 34 28.23 21.95 27.89
C THR A 34 27.16 22.55 26.98
N ILE A 35 26.57 21.75 26.10
CA ILE A 35 25.62 22.21 25.07
C ILE A 35 24.44 23.03 25.61
N GLY A 36 23.94 22.71 26.82
CA GLY A 36 22.86 23.45 27.48
C GLY A 36 23.28 24.19 28.76
N MET A 37 24.58 24.40 28.99
CA MET A 37 25.07 25.22 30.12
C MET A 37 24.88 26.72 29.87
N LYS A 38 24.88 27.51 30.95
CA LYS A 38 25.05 28.96 30.90
C LYS A 38 26.11 29.43 31.90
N THR A 39 26.72 30.57 31.61
CA THR A 39 27.82 31.15 32.39
C THR A 39 27.30 31.77 33.68
N LYS A 40 27.78 31.28 34.82
CA LYS A 40 27.49 31.82 36.15
C LYS A 40 28.80 32.10 36.87
N ASN A 41 29.01 33.35 37.29
CA ASN A 41 30.26 33.82 37.90
C ASN A 41 31.53 33.50 37.07
N GLY A 42 31.41 33.51 35.73
CA GLY A 42 32.53 33.23 34.80
C GLY A 42 32.78 31.75 34.49
N VAL A 43 32.00 30.81 35.04
CA VAL A 43 32.11 29.36 34.76
C VAL A 43 30.81 28.86 34.15
N TYR A 44 30.87 27.96 33.16
CA TYR A 44 29.69 27.31 32.61
C TYR A 44 29.10 26.29 33.60
N VAL A 45 27.79 26.34 33.83
CA VAL A 45 27.07 25.39 34.70
C VAL A 45 25.76 24.92 34.08
N PRO A 46 25.32 23.66 34.34
CA PRO A 46 24.02 23.16 33.89
C PRO A 46 22.88 24.05 34.41
N SER A 47 22.00 24.46 33.51
CA SER A 47 20.95 25.45 33.82
C SER A 47 19.56 24.87 33.52
N LYS A 48 18.80 24.59 34.59
CA LYS A 48 17.52 23.89 34.53
C LYS A 48 16.43 24.71 33.80
N ASN A 49 15.61 24.04 32.99
CA ASN A 49 14.53 24.54 32.14
C ASN A 49 14.97 25.55 31.06
N VAL A 50 16.28 25.78 30.88
CA VAL A 50 16.80 26.75 29.91
C VAL A 50 16.77 26.17 28.50
N LEU A 51 17.26 24.95 28.30
CA LEU A 51 17.44 24.43 26.94
C LEU A 51 16.13 24.37 26.15
N LYS A 52 15.07 23.77 26.69
CA LYS A 52 13.78 23.67 25.99
C LYS A 52 13.17 25.06 25.71
N SER A 53 13.31 26.03 26.62
CA SER A 53 12.75 27.38 26.42
C SER A 53 13.54 28.23 25.40
N GLU A 54 14.86 28.08 25.33
CA GLU A 54 15.69 28.71 24.28
C GLU A 54 15.43 28.07 22.90
N LEU A 55 15.31 26.74 22.83
CA LEU A 55 14.97 26.03 21.59
C LEU A 55 13.59 26.44 21.05
N CYS A 56 12.56 26.56 21.90
CA CYS A 56 11.23 27.03 21.48
C CYS A 56 11.25 28.39 20.76
N ASN A 57 12.18 29.28 21.14
CA ASN A 57 12.31 30.64 20.59
C ASN A 57 13.29 30.72 19.42
N SER A 58 14.00 29.64 19.06
CA SER A 58 15.05 29.66 18.06
C SER A 58 14.54 29.23 16.68
N THR A 59 14.55 30.14 15.72
CA THR A 59 14.15 29.88 14.31
C THR A 59 15.07 28.90 13.57
N LEU A 60 16.18 28.46 14.16
CA LEU A 60 17.06 27.40 13.64
C LEU A 60 16.64 26.00 14.09
N PHE A 61 15.99 25.89 15.24
CA PHE A 61 15.61 24.62 15.88
C PHE A 61 14.10 24.40 15.96
N ASN A 62 13.33 25.49 15.85
CA ASN A 62 11.89 25.47 15.97
C ASN A 62 11.23 26.31 14.86
N ASP A 63 10.44 25.64 14.02
CA ASP A 63 9.64 26.25 12.97
C ASP A 63 8.35 26.85 13.58
N ILE A 64 8.51 28.03 14.17
CA ILE A 64 7.46 28.76 14.91
C ILE A 64 6.29 29.14 13.99
N GLU A 65 6.55 29.45 12.71
CA GLU A 65 5.50 29.81 11.75
C GLU A 65 4.62 28.59 11.45
N TYR A 66 5.24 27.47 11.06
CA TYR A 66 4.57 26.19 10.89
C TYR A 66 3.80 25.75 12.14
N ILE A 67 4.38 25.92 13.33
CA ILE A 67 3.74 25.56 14.59
C ILE A 67 2.45 26.35 14.85
N ASN A 68 2.47 27.66 14.61
CA ASN A 68 1.29 28.51 14.83
C ASN A 68 0.16 28.19 13.85
N GLU A 69 0.49 27.75 12.63
CA GLU A 69 -0.44 27.29 11.61
C GLU A 69 -1.03 25.90 11.94
N HIS A 70 -0.17 24.93 12.28
CA HIS A 70 -0.51 23.50 12.35
C HIS A 70 -0.90 23.00 13.75
N PHE A 71 -0.46 23.64 14.83
CA PHE A 71 -0.79 23.27 16.22
C PHE A 71 -1.57 24.36 17.02
N PRO A 72 -2.61 25.01 16.46
CA PRO A 72 -3.26 26.15 17.12
C PRO A 72 -4.09 25.74 18.36
N LYS A 73 -3.51 26.02 19.55
CA LYS A 73 -4.07 25.90 20.91
C LYS A 73 -3.90 24.52 21.57
N LEU A 74 -2.67 24.20 21.94
CA LEU A 74 -2.33 23.12 22.89
C LEU A 74 -1.43 23.67 24.00
N ASP A 75 -1.60 23.19 25.23
CA ASP A 75 -0.85 23.66 26.41
C ASP A 75 0.63 23.20 26.41
N GLU A 76 0.92 22.11 25.70
CA GLU A 76 2.24 21.53 25.48
C GLU A 76 2.38 21.22 23.98
N ILE A 77 3.41 21.79 23.33
CA ILE A 77 3.65 21.70 21.88
C ILE A 77 5.06 21.14 21.66
N PRO A 78 5.27 20.17 20.74
CA PRO A 78 6.60 19.66 20.42
C PRO A 78 7.39 20.66 19.56
N LEU A 79 8.71 20.50 19.52
CA LEU A 79 9.59 21.29 18.66
C LEU A 79 9.58 20.71 17.24
N VAL A 80 9.66 21.58 16.23
CA VAL A 80 9.66 21.17 14.82
C VAL A 80 10.90 21.72 14.13
N LEU A 81 11.75 20.84 13.61
CA LEU A 81 12.97 21.28 12.92
C LEU A 81 12.61 21.99 11.59
N PRO A 82 13.18 23.18 11.30
CA PRO A 82 12.96 23.86 10.03
C PRO A 82 13.44 23.06 8.81
N GLY A 83 12.76 23.25 7.68
CA GLY A 83 13.04 22.54 6.42
C GLY A 83 12.28 21.22 6.28
N LYS A 84 12.50 20.53 5.15
CA LYS A 84 11.82 19.28 4.76
C LYS A 84 12.74 18.49 3.81
N LYS A 85 12.82 17.17 3.96
CA LYS A 85 13.55 16.28 3.03
C LYS A 85 12.72 15.04 2.73
N ASP A 86 12.67 14.61 1.47
CA ASP A 86 11.95 13.41 1.02
C ASP A 86 10.49 13.36 1.51
N ASN A 87 9.81 14.51 1.50
CA ASN A 87 8.47 14.78 2.05
C ASN A 87 8.29 14.60 3.57
N PHE A 88 9.32 14.27 4.34
CA PHE A 88 9.27 14.20 5.80
C PHE A 88 9.67 15.51 6.49
N LYS A 89 9.05 15.77 7.65
CA LYS A 89 9.46 16.81 8.61
C LYS A 89 9.79 16.18 9.97
N ILE A 90 10.79 16.72 10.67
CA ILE A 90 11.27 16.18 11.95
C ILE A 90 10.56 16.90 13.10
N ILE A 91 9.82 16.15 13.91
CA ILE A 91 9.20 16.61 15.16
C ILE A 91 10.00 16.00 16.31
N TYR A 92 10.28 16.77 17.35
CA TYR A 92 10.98 16.27 18.52
C TYR A 92 10.48 16.87 19.84
N ASP A 93 10.68 16.15 20.94
CA ASP A 93 10.48 16.68 22.29
C ASP A 93 11.70 16.41 23.17
N VAL A 94 11.92 17.26 24.17
CA VAL A 94 13.10 17.27 25.05
C VAL A 94 12.69 16.85 26.47
N ILE A 95 13.14 15.67 26.90
CA ILE A 95 13.16 15.29 28.32
C ILE A 95 14.39 15.92 28.96
N GLU A 96 14.19 16.81 29.94
CA GLU A 96 15.28 17.33 30.75
C GLU A 96 15.46 16.49 32.04
N TYR A 97 16.66 15.95 32.24
CA TYR A 97 17.01 15.21 33.46
C TYR A 97 17.13 16.13 34.69
N ASN A 98 16.84 15.58 35.87
CA ASN A 98 16.89 16.31 37.14
C ASN A 98 17.54 15.45 38.24
N PRO A 99 18.76 15.78 38.71
CA PRO A 99 19.61 16.89 38.25
C PRO A 99 20.11 16.70 36.81
N LEU A 100 20.47 17.81 36.17
CA LEU A 100 21.32 17.77 34.99
C LEU A 100 22.75 17.38 35.41
N LEU A 101 23.41 16.58 34.58
CA LEU A 101 24.69 15.95 34.89
C LEU A 101 25.84 16.61 34.10
N ASP A 102 26.97 16.73 34.77
CA ASP A 102 28.26 16.80 34.10
C ASP A 102 28.66 15.36 33.72
N SER A 103 29.11 15.15 32.49
CA SER A 103 29.56 13.86 31.97
C SER A 103 30.60 13.16 32.85
N ALA A 104 31.49 13.92 33.50
CA ALA A 104 32.52 13.39 34.38
C ALA A 104 31.96 12.71 35.65
N ASN A 105 30.68 12.94 35.97
CA ASN A 105 29.99 12.35 37.14
C ASN A 105 29.02 11.21 36.76
N MET A 106 28.94 10.83 35.47
CA MET A 106 28.01 9.79 35.02
C MET A 106 28.56 8.38 35.24
N CYS A 107 27.73 7.49 35.78
CA CYS A 107 28.06 6.10 36.05
C CYS A 107 27.03 5.12 35.44
N ILE A 108 27.24 3.82 35.67
CA ILE A 108 26.39 2.73 35.17
C ILE A 108 24.90 2.96 35.47
N SER A 109 24.55 3.47 36.66
CA SER A 109 23.15 3.77 37.00
C SER A 109 22.49 4.82 36.08
N ASN A 110 23.25 5.80 35.60
CA ASN A 110 22.75 6.81 34.66
C ASN A 110 22.60 6.23 33.25
N TRP A 111 23.53 5.37 32.82
CA TRP A 111 23.41 4.63 31.55
C TRP A 111 22.18 3.72 31.56
N VAL A 112 21.94 3.02 32.69
CA VAL A 112 20.73 2.22 32.91
C VAL A 112 19.46 3.07 32.90
N GLN A 113 19.48 4.31 33.42
CA GLN A 113 18.35 5.22 33.32
C GLN A 113 18.03 5.56 31.85
N ILE A 114 19.05 5.95 31.07
CA ILE A 114 18.90 6.27 29.63
C ILE A 114 18.36 5.06 28.86
N ALA A 115 18.89 3.85 29.11
CA ALA A 115 18.41 2.62 28.45
C ALA A 115 16.94 2.31 28.81
N ASN A 116 16.52 2.53 30.07
CA ASN A 116 15.12 2.39 30.47
C ASN A 116 14.22 3.42 29.80
N ASP A 117 14.63 4.69 29.71
CA ASP A 117 13.84 5.74 29.04
C ASP A 117 13.69 5.44 27.54
N ILE A 118 14.78 5.04 26.86
CA ILE A 118 14.72 4.58 25.46
C ILE A 118 13.74 3.40 25.32
N LYS A 119 13.74 2.44 26.25
CA LYS A 119 12.81 1.30 26.22
C LYS A 119 11.35 1.70 26.47
N ASN A 120 11.10 2.61 27.42
CA ASN A 120 9.77 3.10 27.73
C ASN A 120 9.14 3.77 26.50
N TYR A 121 9.91 4.62 25.80
CA TYR A 121 9.44 5.40 24.66
C TYR A 121 9.73 4.75 23.29
N TYR A 122 10.22 3.50 23.26
CA TYR A 122 10.68 2.83 22.02
C TYR A 122 9.62 2.70 20.93
N LYS A 123 8.33 2.70 21.31
CA LYS A 123 7.21 2.60 20.37
C LYS A 123 6.74 3.96 19.83
N GLU A 124 6.96 5.03 20.58
CA GLU A 124 6.42 6.38 20.31
C GLU A 124 7.34 7.21 19.40
N PHE A 125 8.65 6.93 19.41
CA PHE A 125 9.66 7.70 18.69
C PHE A 125 10.43 6.83 17.67
N ASP A 126 10.65 7.37 16.47
CA ASP A 126 11.41 6.77 15.38
C ASP A 126 12.92 6.68 15.65
N GLY A 127 13.45 7.61 16.42
CA GLY A 127 14.86 7.69 16.77
C GLY A 127 15.08 8.48 18.06
N PHE A 128 16.29 8.38 18.60
CA PHE A 128 16.68 8.98 19.87
C PHE A 128 17.92 9.83 19.69
N VAL A 129 17.93 11.02 20.27
CA VAL A 129 19.11 11.89 20.38
C VAL A 129 19.38 12.13 21.86
N ILE A 130 20.63 11.94 22.30
CA ILE A 130 21.03 12.10 23.70
C ILE A 130 21.98 13.28 23.78
N LEU A 131 21.55 14.38 24.40
CA LEU A 131 22.37 15.57 24.63
C LEU A 131 23.21 15.36 25.89
N HIS A 132 24.51 15.20 25.69
CA HIS A 132 25.46 14.64 26.64
C HIS A 132 26.74 15.49 26.71
N GLY A 133 27.37 15.55 27.89
CA GLY A 133 28.69 16.19 28.03
C GLY A 133 29.79 15.39 27.32
N THR A 134 30.78 16.08 26.75
CA THR A 134 31.66 15.41 25.78
C THR A 134 32.70 14.48 26.42
N ASP A 135 33.05 14.67 27.69
CA ASP A 135 34.21 14.00 28.31
C ASP A 135 34.04 12.49 28.49
N THR A 136 32.82 12.01 28.71
CA THR A 136 32.51 10.57 28.85
C THR A 136 31.54 10.05 27.78
N MET A 137 31.23 10.86 26.74
CA MET A 137 30.28 10.49 25.69
C MET A 137 30.63 9.17 25.00
N ALA A 138 31.92 8.91 24.74
CA ALA A 138 32.40 7.65 24.19
C ALA A 138 32.13 6.43 25.10
N TYR A 139 32.25 6.59 26.43
CA TYR A 139 31.90 5.54 27.40
C TYR A 139 30.39 5.29 27.43
N THR A 140 29.56 6.34 27.45
CA THR A 140 28.10 6.19 27.43
C THR A 140 27.62 5.57 26.12
N ALA A 141 28.15 6.00 24.97
CA ALA A 141 27.84 5.39 23.67
C ALA A 141 28.23 3.91 23.66
N SER A 142 29.43 3.58 24.14
CA SER A 142 29.91 2.20 24.27
C SER A 142 29.02 1.35 25.16
N ALA A 143 28.62 1.85 26.34
CA ALA A 143 27.74 1.15 27.27
C ALA A 143 26.36 0.89 26.65
N LEU A 144 25.75 1.92 26.05
CA LEU A 144 24.46 1.80 25.38
C LEU A 144 24.51 0.85 24.18
N SER A 145 25.61 0.80 23.42
CA SER A 145 25.78 -0.16 22.31
C SER A 145 25.56 -1.62 22.76
N PHE A 146 25.99 -1.99 23.97
CA PHE A 146 25.76 -3.34 24.50
C PHE A 146 24.45 -3.48 25.28
N MET A 147 24.07 -2.46 26.07
CA MET A 147 22.80 -2.46 26.82
C MET A 147 21.57 -2.57 25.92
N LEU A 148 21.59 -1.96 24.73
CA LEU A 148 20.48 -1.97 23.78
C LEU A 148 20.61 -3.21 22.87
N GLU A 149 19.80 -4.24 23.13
CA GLU A 149 19.84 -5.51 22.39
C GLU A 149 18.77 -5.54 21.30
N ASN A 150 19.10 -6.09 20.13
CA ASN A 150 18.24 -6.12 18.94
C ASN A 150 17.70 -4.72 18.56
N LEU A 151 18.53 -3.69 18.72
CA LEU A 151 18.21 -2.32 18.35
C LEU A 151 17.87 -2.24 16.86
N GLY A 152 16.72 -1.63 16.53
CA GLY A 152 16.24 -1.42 15.16
C GLY A 152 16.05 0.05 14.78
N LYS A 153 16.64 0.99 15.54
CA LYS A 153 16.45 2.45 15.44
C LYS A 153 17.73 3.20 15.81
N PRO A 154 17.97 4.40 15.24
CA PRO A 154 19.13 5.23 15.59
C PRO A 154 19.06 5.79 17.01
N VAL A 155 20.17 5.70 17.74
CA VAL A 155 20.35 6.26 19.08
C VAL A 155 21.64 7.10 19.07
N ILE A 156 21.52 8.41 18.93
CA ILE A 156 22.64 9.30 18.58
C ILE A 156 23.01 10.19 19.76
N LEU A 157 24.20 9.99 20.33
CA LEU A 157 24.77 10.89 21.31
C LEU A 157 25.34 12.12 20.60
N THR A 158 25.12 13.30 21.15
CA THR A 158 25.70 14.55 20.65
C THR A 158 25.87 15.57 21.78
N GLY A 159 26.62 16.63 21.52
CA GLY A 159 27.01 17.64 22.49
C GLY A 159 27.84 18.73 21.84
N SER A 160 28.63 19.46 22.64
CA SER A 160 29.45 20.56 22.14
C SER A 160 30.65 20.88 23.03
N GLN A 161 31.62 21.61 22.47
CA GLN A 161 32.67 22.28 23.22
C GLN A 161 32.23 23.68 23.71
N VAL A 162 31.26 24.32 23.04
CA VAL A 162 30.72 25.63 23.43
C VAL A 162 29.18 25.57 23.53
N PRO A 163 28.50 26.15 24.55
CA PRO A 163 27.04 26.06 24.67
C PRO A 163 26.27 26.58 23.45
N ILE A 164 25.14 25.95 23.12
CA ILE A 164 24.39 26.19 21.87
C ILE A 164 23.85 27.63 21.73
N PHE A 165 23.76 28.35 22.86
CA PHE A 165 23.31 29.74 22.96
C PHE A 165 24.40 30.77 22.59
N GLU A 166 25.68 30.40 22.69
CA GLU A 166 26.80 31.31 22.41
C GLU A 166 26.93 31.60 20.91
N LEU A 167 27.30 32.82 20.51
CA LEU A 167 27.26 33.25 19.10
C LEU A 167 28.01 32.29 18.15
N ARG A 168 29.14 31.72 18.58
CA ARG A 168 29.90 30.70 17.86
C ARG A 168 29.90 29.40 18.68
N SER A 169 29.08 28.42 18.28
CA SER A 169 28.96 27.12 18.94
C SER A 169 28.89 25.99 17.90
N ASP A 170 29.70 24.95 18.13
CA ASP A 170 29.66 23.66 17.43
C ASP A 170 28.41 22.84 17.76
N GLY A 171 27.79 23.10 18.91
CA GLY A 171 26.58 22.43 19.39
C GLY A 171 25.35 22.67 18.53
N ARG A 172 25.37 23.61 17.58
CA ARG A 172 24.30 23.79 16.62
C ARG A 172 24.35 22.73 15.54
N ASP A 173 25.48 22.68 14.83
CA ASP A 173 25.71 21.78 13.73
C ASP A 173 25.66 20.33 14.23
N ASN A 174 26.34 20.02 15.35
CA ASN A 174 26.32 18.70 15.98
C ASN A 174 24.90 18.23 16.39
N PHE A 175 23.98 19.14 16.73
CA PHE A 175 22.60 18.80 17.11
C PHE A 175 21.67 18.68 15.88
N ILE A 176 21.86 19.53 14.88
CA ILE A 176 21.18 19.39 13.57
C ILE A 176 21.57 18.07 12.93
N ASP A 177 22.86 17.75 12.83
CA ASP A 177 23.36 16.48 12.29
C ASP A 177 22.73 15.27 13.00
N ALA A 178 22.60 15.32 14.32
CA ALA A 178 21.98 14.26 15.12
C ALA A 178 20.47 14.12 14.83
N LEU A 179 19.71 15.22 14.83
CA LEU A 179 18.27 15.21 14.50
C LEU A 179 18.03 14.74 13.06
N VAL A 180 18.75 15.31 12.10
CA VAL A 180 18.69 14.99 10.66
C VAL A 180 19.03 13.52 10.42
N THR A 181 20.05 12.98 11.11
CA THR A 181 20.40 11.55 10.97
C THR A 181 19.33 10.65 11.58
N ALA A 182 18.91 10.93 12.82
CA ALA A 182 17.93 10.10 13.52
C ALA A 182 16.54 10.13 12.86
N GLY A 183 16.18 11.24 12.19
CA GLY A 183 14.93 11.38 11.44
C GLY A 183 14.95 10.68 10.08
N TYR A 184 15.95 10.94 9.24
CA TYR A 184 15.91 10.51 7.84
C TYR A 184 16.58 9.15 7.55
N TYR A 185 17.47 8.64 8.41
CA TYR A 185 18.20 7.39 8.14
C TYR A 185 18.00 6.33 9.21
N TYR A 186 17.50 5.16 8.80
CA TYR A 186 17.39 3.98 9.65
C TYR A 186 18.74 3.29 9.81
N ILE A 187 19.61 3.88 10.63
CA ILE A 187 20.89 3.28 11.07
C ILE A 187 20.64 2.66 12.45
N PRO A 188 20.49 1.32 12.59
CA PRO A 188 20.00 0.67 13.81
C PRO A 188 21.09 0.51 14.89
N GLU A 189 21.82 1.57 15.18
CA GLU A 189 23.02 1.56 16.01
C GLU A 189 23.01 2.68 17.07
N VAL A 190 23.90 2.55 18.06
CA VAL A 190 24.28 3.66 18.93
C VAL A 190 25.44 4.42 18.30
N LEU A 191 25.29 5.73 18.16
CA LEU A 191 26.09 6.59 17.29
C LEU A 191 26.58 7.83 18.06
N ILE A 192 27.61 8.49 17.55
CA ILE A 192 28.03 9.84 17.97
C ILE A 192 27.99 10.78 16.77
N ALA A 193 27.31 11.93 16.91
CA ALA A 193 27.32 13.01 15.94
C ALA A 193 28.28 14.12 16.39
N PHE A 194 29.30 14.43 15.60
CA PHE A 194 30.24 15.50 15.91
C PHE A 194 31.04 15.94 14.67
N SER A 195 31.16 17.25 14.43
CA SER A 195 31.92 17.83 13.30
C SER A 195 31.61 17.18 11.93
N ASN A 196 30.36 17.29 11.49
CA ASN A 196 29.91 16.91 10.14
C ASN A 196 30.08 15.40 9.86
N LYS A 197 30.09 14.57 10.91
CA LYS A 197 30.27 13.11 10.87
C LYS A 197 29.33 12.42 11.84
N ILE A 198 28.88 11.24 11.45
CA ILE A 198 28.26 10.26 12.35
C ILE A 198 29.23 9.07 12.49
N LEU A 199 29.67 8.82 13.71
CA LEU A 199 30.59 7.75 14.06
C LEU A 199 29.83 6.61 14.77
N ARG A 200 30.30 5.37 14.59
CA ARG A 200 29.83 4.24 15.40
C ARG A 200 30.23 4.45 16.87
N GLY A 201 29.27 4.42 17.79
CA GLY A 201 29.47 4.83 19.18
C GLY A 201 30.57 4.03 19.90
N ASN A 202 30.52 2.70 19.80
CA ASN A 202 31.53 1.77 20.30
C ASN A 202 32.76 1.60 19.37
N ARG A 203 33.06 2.61 18.56
CA ARG A 203 34.32 2.75 17.80
C ARG A 203 34.93 4.13 17.95
N THR A 204 34.36 4.97 18.81
CA THR A 204 34.69 6.39 18.91
C THR A 204 35.49 6.65 20.19
N THR A 205 36.50 7.53 20.10
CA THR A 205 37.26 8.04 21.24
C THR A 205 37.31 9.56 21.19
N LYS A 206 37.27 10.21 22.36
CA LYS A 206 37.53 11.66 22.48
C LYS A 206 39.04 11.88 22.42
N TYR A 207 39.54 12.51 21.37
CA TYR A 207 40.98 12.69 21.14
C TYR A 207 41.45 14.16 21.26
N ASP A 208 40.54 15.12 21.16
CA ASP A 208 40.81 16.56 21.35
C ASP A 208 39.97 17.12 22.52
N SER A 209 40.57 18.00 23.31
CA SER A 209 39.99 18.63 24.49
C SER A 209 39.38 20.01 24.23
N ALA A 210 39.66 20.65 23.09
CA ALA A 210 39.21 22.01 22.79
C ALA A 210 38.81 22.23 21.31
N GLY A 211 39.34 21.44 20.39
CA GLY A 211 38.95 21.47 18.98
C GLY A 211 37.52 20.98 18.76
N PHE A 212 36.80 21.60 17.81
CA PHE A 212 35.43 21.20 17.47
C PHE A 212 35.36 19.78 16.88
N ASN A 213 36.43 19.28 16.24
CA ASN A 213 36.54 17.86 15.87
C ASN A 213 37.05 17.04 17.08
N ALA A 214 36.27 17.02 18.16
CA ALA A 214 36.68 16.44 19.44
C ALA A 214 36.81 14.90 19.46
N PHE A 215 36.14 14.25 18.52
CA PHE A 215 36.01 12.79 18.42
C PHE A 215 36.51 12.26 17.08
N ASP A 216 37.03 11.03 17.09
CA ASP A 216 37.39 10.30 15.87
C ASP A 216 37.18 8.79 16.05
N SER A 217 37.15 8.06 14.95
CA SER A 217 37.09 6.60 14.91
C SER A 217 38.30 6.05 14.15
N HIS A 218 39.43 5.96 14.83
CA HIS A 218 40.72 5.74 14.16
C HIS A 218 40.82 4.41 13.36
N ASN A 219 40.03 3.40 13.74
CA ASN A 219 40.00 2.04 13.17
C ASN A 219 38.80 1.78 12.22
N GLU A 220 37.79 2.65 12.16
CA GLU A 220 36.57 2.47 11.35
C GLU A 220 36.24 3.75 10.58
N VAL A 221 35.67 3.68 9.37
CA VAL A 221 35.22 4.90 8.67
C VAL A 221 33.93 5.46 9.32
N PRO A 222 33.69 6.79 9.26
CA PRO A 222 32.39 7.35 9.65
C PRO A 222 31.25 6.67 8.90
N LEU A 223 30.13 6.40 9.58
CA LEU A 223 28.95 5.80 8.96
C LEU A 223 28.16 6.81 8.13
N VAL A 224 28.22 8.09 8.49
CA VAL A 224 27.68 9.20 7.68
C VAL A 224 28.70 10.35 7.65
N THR A 225 28.77 11.05 6.51
CA THR A 225 29.51 12.31 6.37
C THR A 225 28.63 13.38 5.75
N PHE A 226 28.70 14.59 6.30
CA PHE A 226 27.94 15.76 5.85
C PHE A 226 28.84 16.67 5.00
N GLY A 227 28.40 16.93 3.76
CA GLY A 227 28.94 17.95 2.87
C GLY A 227 27.80 18.66 2.13
N ILE A 228 27.97 18.95 0.85
CA ILE A 228 26.86 19.40 -0.02
C ILE A 228 25.78 18.30 -0.10
N ASN A 229 26.23 17.05 -0.20
CA ASN A 229 25.41 15.85 -0.06
C ASN A 229 25.69 15.19 1.31
N ILE A 230 24.73 14.42 1.82
CA ILE A 230 24.91 13.57 3.00
C ILE A 230 25.16 12.14 2.52
N ASN A 231 26.37 11.62 2.74
CA ASN A 231 26.79 10.32 2.24
C ASN A 231 26.76 9.29 3.37
N VAL A 232 25.99 8.21 3.20
CA VAL A 232 25.83 7.12 4.18
C VAL A 232 26.55 5.86 3.70
N ASN A 233 27.49 5.35 4.49
CA ASN A 233 28.28 4.15 4.19
C ASN A 233 27.50 2.86 4.54
N TRP A 234 26.42 2.57 3.80
CA TRP A 234 25.52 1.44 4.08
C TRP A 234 26.23 0.08 4.23
N ASN A 235 27.29 -0.19 3.44
CA ASN A 235 28.07 -1.44 3.52
C ASN A 235 28.87 -1.58 4.84
N GLN A 236 28.92 -0.52 5.67
CA GLN A 236 29.52 -0.54 7.02
C GLN A 236 28.48 -0.58 8.13
N VAL A 237 27.20 -0.28 7.87
CA VAL A 237 26.12 -0.30 8.87
C VAL A 237 25.82 -1.74 9.30
N LEU A 238 25.60 -1.94 10.60
CA LEU A 238 25.37 -3.27 11.15
C LEU A 238 24.00 -3.83 10.72
N ILE A 239 24.09 -4.82 9.84
CA ILE A 239 22.98 -5.72 9.52
C ILE A 239 22.83 -6.71 10.68
N ALA A 240 22.06 -6.33 11.70
CA ALA A 240 21.67 -7.23 12.77
C ALA A 240 20.75 -8.34 12.21
N GLY A 241 21.09 -9.61 12.45
CA GLY A 241 20.24 -10.75 12.06
C GLY A 241 19.04 -10.93 12.99
N VAL A 242 18.13 -9.94 13.00
CA VAL A 242 17.06 -9.83 14.00
C VAL A 242 16.02 -10.95 13.85
N SER A 243 16.03 -11.91 14.79
CA SER A 243 14.94 -12.91 14.95
C SER A 243 14.04 -12.66 16.17
N GLU A 244 14.44 -11.74 17.05
CA GLU A 244 13.86 -11.46 18.37
C GLU A 244 13.65 -9.93 18.54
N PRO A 245 12.70 -9.49 19.38
CA PRO A 245 12.41 -8.06 19.57
C PRO A 245 13.52 -7.29 20.28
N PHE A 246 13.50 -5.96 20.14
CA PHE A 246 14.31 -5.02 20.93
C PHE A 246 14.06 -5.20 22.44
N ASP A 247 15.14 -5.27 23.21
CA ASP A 247 15.11 -5.29 24.68
C ASP A 247 16.39 -4.64 25.27
N ILE A 248 16.46 -4.47 26.59
CA ILE A 248 17.61 -3.89 27.29
C ILE A 248 18.23 -4.82 28.33
N PHE A 249 19.56 -4.90 28.33
CA PHE A 249 20.34 -5.63 29.34
C PHE A 249 21.11 -4.66 30.24
N CYS A 250 20.46 -4.29 31.34
CA CYS A 250 20.99 -3.31 32.30
C CYS A 250 21.89 -3.90 33.41
N LYS A 251 22.09 -5.23 33.46
CA LYS A 251 22.83 -5.90 34.53
C LYS A 251 24.35 -5.89 34.27
N MET A 252 24.93 -4.70 34.26
CA MET A 252 26.37 -4.45 34.10
C MET A 252 27.15 -4.81 35.38
N SER A 253 28.44 -5.14 35.27
CA SER A 253 29.33 -5.24 36.44
C SER A 253 30.10 -3.94 36.69
N GLU A 254 29.95 -3.38 37.88
CA GLU A 254 30.70 -2.20 38.33
C GLU A 254 32.15 -2.53 38.72
N ASN A 255 32.47 -3.82 38.93
CA ASN A 255 33.78 -4.30 39.41
C ASN A 255 34.78 -4.50 38.26
N VAL A 256 34.92 -3.47 37.41
CA VAL A 256 35.81 -3.44 36.25
C VAL A 256 36.77 -2.25 36.29
N GLY A 257 37.92 -2.37 35.64
CA GLY A 257 38.89 -1.28 35.56
C GLY A 257 39.77 -1.34 34.31
N VAL A 258 40.59 -0.29 34.16
CA VAL A 258 41.61 -0.18 33.11
C VAL A 258 42.97 0.04 33.77
N ILE A 259 44.00 -0.69 33.33
CA ILE A 259 45.39 -0.45 33.70
C ILE A 259 46.21 -0.15 32.43
N ARG A 260 46.79 1.05 32.37
CA ARG A 260 47.68 1.46 31.29
C ARG A 260 49.12 1.16 31.70
N LEU A 261 49.80 0.29 30.96
CA LEU A 261 51.18 -0.07 31.27
C LEU A 261 52.11 1.12 31.01
N ASN A 262 52.94 1.48 31.98
CA ASN A 262 54.08 2.38 31.79
C ASN A 262 55.40 1.61 31.96
N PRO A 263 56.49 1.99 31.28
CA PRO A 263 57.79 1.34 31.45
C PRO A 263 58.20 1.35 32.93
N GLY A 264 58.57 0.18 33.47
CA GLY A 264 58.91 0.02 34.88
C GLY A 264 57.73 0.04 35.87
N ILE A 265 56.48 -0.16 35.43
CA ILE A 265 55.32 -0.27 36.33
C ILE A 265 55.58 -1.32 37.45
N PRO A 266 55.51 -0.94 38.74
CA PRO A 266 55.81 -1.87 39.84
C PRO A 266 54.77 -2.98 40.00
N ASP A 267 55.22 -4.22 40.15
CA ASP A 267 54.36 -5.40 40.35
C ASP A 267 53.28 -5.18 41.43
N GLN A 268 53.65 -4.51 42.53
CA GLN A 268 52.76 -4.32 43.68
C GLN A 268 51.54 -3.46 43.36
N ILE A 269 51.64 -2.54 42.39
CA ILE A 269 50.47 -1.78 41.92
C ILE A 269 49.51 -2.73 41.20
N ILE A 270 50.05 -3.62 40.37
CA ILE A 270 49.29 -4.58 39.57
C ILE A 270 48.66 -5.65 40.46
N GLU A 271 49.43 -6.16 41.44
CA GLU A 271 48.97 -7.11 42.45
C GLU A 271 47.86 -6.51 43.33
N THR A 272 47.94 -5.23 43.68
CA THR A 272 46.87 -4.50 44.39
C THR A 272 45.64 -4.29 43.49
N PHE A 273 45.85 -3.87 42.24
CA PHE A 273 44.77 -3.67 41.27
C PHE A 273 44.03 -4.97 40.91
N CYS A 274 44.71 -6.11 40.98
CA CYS A 274 44.12 -7.43 40.77
C CYS A 274 43.32 -7.97 41.97
N GLN A 275 43.22 -7.28 43.11
CA GLN A 275 42.51 -7.80 44.29
C GLN A 275 40.98 -7.77 44.15
N PRO A 276 40.24 -8.59 44.92
CA PRO A 276 38.79 -8.41 45.08
C PRO A 276 38.46 -6.96 45.52
N PRO A 277 37.37 -6.36 45.03
CA PRO A 277 36.25 -7.01 44.35
C PRO A 277 36.37 -7.16 42.82
N ILE A 278 37.49 -6.79 42.19
CA ILE A 278 37.64 -6.77 40.72
C ILE A 278 37.31 -8.13 40.09
N GLN A 279 36.41 -8.10 39.10
CA GLN A 279 35.92 -9.26 38.33
C GLN A 279 36.52 -9.33 36.92
N GLY A 280 37.05 -8.22 36.42
CA GLY A 280 37.79 -8.18 35.17
C GLY A 280 38.45 -6.83 34.94
N PHE A 281 39.45 -6.77 34.06
CA PHE A 281 40.08 -5.50 33.70
C PHE A 281 40.69 -5.48 32.31
N VAL A 282 40.88 -4.28 31.80
CA VAL A 282 41.50 -3.99 30.50
C VAL A 282 42.96 -3.59 30.70
N ILE A 283 43.89 -4.29 30.06
CA ILE A 283 45.30 -3.89 29.94
C ILE A 283 45.44 -3.07 28.66
N GLN A 284 45.91 -1.82 28.76
CA GLN A 284 46.44 -1.09 27.61
C GLN A 284 47.95 -1.36 27.51
N SER A 285 48.36 -2.12 26.50
CA SER A 285 49.73 -2.59 26.26
C SER A 285 50.41 -1.87 25.09
N TYR A 286 51.71 -2.10 24.90
CA TYR A 286 52.52 -1.35 23.94
C TYR A 286 52.36 -1.86 22.50
N GLY A 287 52.24 -0.95 21.53
CA GLY A 287 52.26 -1.28 20.10
C GLY A 287 51.21 -2.32 19.70
N SER A 288 51.66 -3.45 19.14
CA SER A 288 50.81 -4.56 18.69
C SER A 288 50.23 -5.46 19.80
N GLY A 289 50.26 -5.03 21.07
CA GLY A 289 49.68 -5.78 22.19
C GLY A 289 50.66 -6.26 23.26
N ASN A 290 51.84 -5.63 23.36
CA ASN A 290 53.01 -6.18 24.04
C ASN A 290 53.16 -5.69 25.48
N GLY A 291 53.46 -6.60 26.42
CA GLY A 291 53.78 -6.28 27.81
C GLY A 291 55.12 -6.85 28.29
N PRO A 292 55.50 -6.65 29.57
CA PRO A 292 56.79 -7.06 30.14
C PRO A 292 56.85 -8.58 30.40
N TYR A 293 56.89 -9.38 29.33
CA TYR A 293 56.86 -10.85 29.35
C TYR A 293 58.00 -11.50 30.14
N GLU A 294 59.20 -10.89 30.13
CA GLU A 294 60.37 -11.38 30.89
C GLU A 294 60.22 -11.22 32.40
N ASN A 295 59.30 -10.35 32.86
CA ASN A 295 58.95 -10.26 34.27
C ASN A 295 58.02 -11.43 34.65
N VAL A 296 58.63 -12.52 35.09
CA VAL A 296 57.94 -13.75 35.55
C VAL A 296 56.91 -13.44 36.65
N LYS A 297 57.18 -12.48 37.54
CA LYS A 297 56.26 -12.12 38.63
C LYS A 297 55.03 -11.35 38.13
N PHE A 298 55.19 -10.45 37.17
CA PHE A 298 54.07 -9.82 36.46
C PHE A 298 53.16 -10.88 35.81
N ILE A 299 53.74 -11.85 35.10
CA ILE A 299 52.99 -12.95 34.47
C ILE A 299 52.28 -13.85 35.50
N ASP A 300 52.92 -14.14 36.63
CA ASP A 300 52.34 -14.93 37.73
C ASP A 300 51.16 -14.20 38.41
N ILE A 301 51.22 -12.88 38.59
CA ILE A 301 50.10 -12.07 39.10
C ILE A 301 48.89 -12.17 38.16
N LEU A 302 49.08 -12.07 36.84
CA LEU A 302 48.01 -12.22 35.85
C LEU A 302 47.41 -13.64 35.89
N LYS A 303 48.24 -14.69 35.94
CA LYS A 303 47.79 -16.08 36.09
C LYS A 303 46.96 -16.29 37.36
N LYS A 304 47.39 -15.73 38.49
CA LYS A 304 46.66 -15.79 39.78
C LYS A 304 45.30 -15.09 39.72
N ALA A 305 45.19 -13.98 38.99
CA ALA A 305 43.91 -13.32 38.73
C ALA A 305 42.99 -14.17 37.83
N ILE A 306 43.50 -14.69 36.72
CA ILE A 306 42.76 -15.57 35.79
C ILE A 306 42.25 -16.83 36.50
N ASN A 307 43.09 -17.49 37.31
CA ASN A 307 42.72 -18.66 38.12
C ASN A 307 41.65 -18.37 39.18
N ARG A 308 41.46 -17.10 39.58
CA ARG A 308 40.37 -16.64 40.45
C ARG A 308 39.07 -16.32 39.68
N GLY A 309 39.06 -16.49 38.35
CA GLY A 309 37.93 -16.13 37.49
C GLY A 309 37.89 -14.65 37.08
N VAL A 310 38.99 -13.90 37.23
CA VAL A 310 39.09 -12.52 36.71
C VAL A 310 39.24 -12.58 35.19
N LEU A 311 38.41 -11.85 34.44
CA LEU A 311 38.50 -11.78 32.97
C LEU A 311 39.40 -10.60 32.56
N ILE A 312 40.55 -10.89 31.97
CA ILE A 312 41.55 -9.89 31.57
C ILE A 312 41.52 -9.73 30.05
N VAL A 313 41.45 -8.49 29.56
CA VAL A 313 41.38 -8.17 28.12
C VAL A 313 42.57 -7.27 27.74
N ASN A 314 43.27 -7.61 26.66
CA ASN A 314 44.42 -6.85 26.15
C ASN A 314 44.02 -5.97 24.95
N ILE A 315 44.28 -4.66 25.02
CA ILE A 315 44.18 -3.72 23.91
C ILE A 315 45.46 -2.90 23.75
N SER A 316 45.63 -2.26 22.59
CA SER A 316 46.75 -1.36 22.38
C SER A 316 46.57 -0.03 23.13
N GLN A 317 47.71 0.61 23.45
CA GLN A 317 47.80 2.03 23.79
C GLN A 317 47.76 2.96 22.57
N CYS A 318 47.99 2.42 21.37
CA CYS A 318 47.98 3.17 20.12
C CYS A 318 46.55 3.46 19.68
N ALA A 319 46.33 4.67 19.19
CA ALA A 319 45.03 5.13 18.69
C ALA A 319 44.50 4.27 17.52
N LYS A 320 45.39 3.73 16.68
CA LYS A 320 45.08 2.97 15.47
C LYS A 320 45.86 1.66 15.42
N GLY A 321 45.24 0.62 14.86
CA GLY A 321 45.77 -0.74 14.77
C GLY A 321 45.02 -1.74 15.66
N SER A 322 45.51 -2.97 15.71
CA SER A 322 44.96 -4.06 16.52
C SER A 322 46.04 -4.76 17.36
N VAL A 323 45.60 -5.43 18.42
CA VAL A 323 46.40 -6.45 19.13
C VAL A 323 46.60 -7.67 18.24
N SER A 324 47.82 -8.22 18.23
CA SER A 324 48.21 -9.38 17.43
C SER A 324 49.07 -10.36 18.22
N SER A 325 48.70 -11.64 18.18
CA SER A 325 49.48 -12.76 18.73
C SER A 325 50.67 -13.18 17.86
N ALA A 326 50.95 -12.47 16.76
CA ALA A 326 52.10 -12.73 15.88
C ALA A 326 53.47 -12.43 16.53
N TYR A 327 53.48 -11.70 17.65
CA TYR A 327 54.67 -11.45 18.47
C TYR A 327 54.67 -12.36 19.71
N GLU A 328 55.86 -12.83 20.11
CA GLU A 328 56.05 -13.72 21.27
C GLU A 328 55.39 -13.19 22.56
N THR A 329 55.50 -11.90 22.81
CA THR A 329 54.78 -11.14 23.85
C THR A 329 53.26 -11.32 23.80
N GLY A 330 52.64 -11.10 22.64
CA GLY A 330 51.20 -11.22 22.45
C GLY A 330 50.72 -12.67 22.55
N LYS A 331 51.55 -13.61 22.09
CA LYS A 331 51.33 -15.05 22.26
C LYS A 331 51.38 -15.47 23.74
N ILE A 332 52.37 -15.02 24.51
CA ILE A 332 52.46 -15.31 25.95
C ILE A 332 51.21 -14.82 26.69
N PHE A 333 50.66 -13.66 26.34
CA PHE A 333 49.41 -13.16 26.94
C PHE A 333 48.21 -14.07 26.61
N HIS A 334 48.06 -14.46 25.35
CA HIS A 334 47.04 -15.41 24.91
C HIS A 334 47.18 -16.77 25.63
N ASP A 335 48.38 -17.33 25.67
CA ASP A 335 48.67 -18.67 26.21
C ASP A 335 48.50 -18.76 27.74
N ILE A 336 48.44 -17.63 28.46
CA ILE A 336 48.06 -17.59 29.89
C ILE A 336 46.57 -17.29 30.13
N GLY A 337 45.77 -17.07 29.08
CA GLY A 337 44.33 -16.80 29.15
C GLY A 337 43.94 -15.32 29.16
N VAL A 338 44.82 -14.39 28.78
CA VAL A 338 44.42 -12.99 28.55
C VAL A 338 43.74 -12.89 27.18
N VAL A 339 42.50 -12.40 27.18
CA VAL A 339 41.66 -12.28 25.98
C VAL A 339 42.16 -11.16 25.07
N SER A 340 42.16 -11.38 23.75
CA SER A 340 42.47 -10.31 22.78
C SER A 340 41.28 -9.37 22.57
N GLY A 341 41.49 -8.08 22.78
CA GLY A 341 40.52 -7.03 22.43
C GLY A 341 40.57 -6.59 20.96
N SER A 342 41.42 -7.20 20.12
CA SER A 342 41.63 -6.84 18.72
C SER A 342 41.87 -5.32 18.53
N ASP A 343 40.96 -4.63 17.84
CA ASP A 343 41.00 -3.21 17.45
C ASP A 343 39.94 -2.36 18.19
N MET A 344 39.41 -2.83 19.33
CA MET A 344 38.48 -2.07 20.20
C MET A 344 39.13 -0.86 20.86
N THR A 345 38.32 0.18 21.12
CA THR A 345 38.72 1.31 21.96
C THR A 345 38.69 0.94 23.46
N VAL A 346 39.25 1.79 24.33
CA VAL A 346 39.30 1.54 25.78
C VAL A 346 37.92 1.65 26.44
N GLU A 347 37.15 2.65 26.00
CA GLU A 347 35.76 2.90 26.42
C GLU A 347 34.89 1.70 26.07
N THR A 348 35.08 1.19 24.85
CA THR A 348 34.35 0.04 24.32
C THR A 348 34.71 -1.25 25.02
N THR A 349 36.00 -1.49 25.23
CA THR A 349 36.45 -2.73 25.89
C THR A 349 35.97 -2.78 27.34
N LEU A 350 35.98 -1.66 28.06
CA LEU A 350 35.47 -1.56 29.43
C LEU A 350 33.95 -1.79 29.50
N ALA A 351 33.20 -1.18 28.57
CA ALA A 351 31.75 -1.38 28.46
C ALA A 351 31.39 -2.84 28.14
N LYS A 352 32.05 -3.44 27.14
CA LYS A 352 31.83 -4.83 26.72
C LYS A 352 32.18 -5.80 27.85
N LEU A 353 33.30 -5.59 28.53
CA LEU A 353 33.73 -6.37 29.69
C LEU A 353 32.70 -6.33 30.81
N SER A 354 32.21 -5.13 31.16
CA SER A 354 31.17 -4.93 32.19
C SER A 354 29.85 -5.65 31.83
N TYR A 355 29.43 -5.59 30.57
CA TYR A 355 28.28 -6.30 30.02
C TYR A 355 28.46 -7.83 30.04
N VAL A 356 29.58 -8.35 29.55
CA VAL A 356 29.87 -9.79 29.47
C VAL A 356 30.01 -10.41 30.87
N LEU A 357 30.64 -9.71 31.83
CA LEU A 357 30.69 -10.14 33.23
C LEU A 357 29.28 -10.21 33.84
N GLY A 358 28.38 -9.31 33.45
CA GLY A 358 26.98 -9.30 33.85
C GLY A 358 26.15 -10.49 33.36
N LYS A 359 26.44 -11.02 32.17
CA LYS A 359 25.70 -12.14 31.56
C LYS A 359 25.82 -13.44 32.38
N ASN A 360 24.75 -14.24 32.36
CA ASN A 360 24.71 -15.55 33.01
C ASN A 360 25.32 -16.64 32.09
N ALA A 361 26.65 -16.66 32.01
CA ALA A 361 27.42 -17.53 31.12
C ALA A 361 28.67 -18.09 31.84
N SER A 362 29.24 -19.19 31.35
CA SER A 362 30.49 -19.75 31.91
C SER A 362 31.68 -18.83 31.65
N TYR A 363 32.79 -19.00 32.38
CA TYR A 363 34.01 -18.21 32.14
C TYR A 363 34.51 -18.38 30.69
N SER A 364 34.50 -19.61 30.14
CA SER A 364 34.88 -19.87 28.75
C SER A 364 33.98 -19.15 27.75
N ASP A 365 32.67 -19.12 27.99
CA ASP A 365 31.73 -18.43 27.11
C ASP A 365 31.80 -16.92 27.25
N LYS A 366 32.18 -16.40 28.42
CA LYS A 366 32.51 -14.99 28.62
C LYS A 366 33.77 -14.58 27.84
N CYS A 367 34.81 -15.42 27.81
CA CYS A 367 35.97 -15.16 26.95
C CYS A 367 35.56 -15.12 25.46
N LYS A 368 34.80 -16.11 24.98
CA LYS A 368 34.28 -16.13 23.60
C LYS A 368 33.46 -14.88 23.26
N LEU A 369 32.58 -14.43 24.17
CA LEU A 369 31.78 -13.22 24.00
C LEU A 369 32.64 -11.93 23.96
N MET A 370 33.80 -11.91 24.60
CA MET A 370 34.75 -10.80 24.49
C MET A 370 35.50 -10.81 23.13
N GLU A 371 35.76 -11.98 22.56
CA GLU A 371 36.51 -12.16 21.30
C GLU A 371 35.63 -12.06 20.04
N SER A 372 34.33 -12.37 20.14
CA SER A 372 33.38 -12.22 19.05
C SER A 372 32.89 -10.77 18.93
N ASN A 373 32.78 -10.26 17.69
CA ASN A 373 32.10 -9.00 17.42
C ASN A 373 30.60 -9.15 17.75
N LEU A 374 30.09 -8.33 18.69
CA LEU A 374 28.69 -8.36 19.15
C LEU A 374 27.85 -7.20 18.61
N ARG A 375 28.48 -6.06 18.31
CA ARG A 375 27.89 -4.74 18.09
C ARG A 375 28.76 -3.85 17.18
N GLY A 376 29.58 -4.43 16.30
CA GLY A 376 30.47 -3.69 15.39
C GLY A 376 31.74 -3.11 16.02
N GLU A 377 32.03 -3.44 17.27
CA GLU A 377 33.14 -2.87 18.05
C GLU A 377 34.54 -3.32 17.61
N MET A 378 34.63 -4.45 16.90
CA MET A 378 35.91 -5.09 16.56
C MET A 378 35.86 -5.83 15.23
N ARG A 379 36.98 -5.84 14.51
CA ARG A 379 37.22 -6.68 13.36
C ARG A 379 37.71 -8.05 13.85
N CYS A 380 36.92 -9.09 13.58
CA CYS A 380 37.34 -10.47 13.79
C CYS A 380 38.40 -10.85 12.75
N ILE A 381 39.51 -11.46 13.20
CA ILE A 381 40.56 -11.96 12.31
C ILE A 381 40.00 -13.19 11.57
N LYS A 382 39.59 -13.02 10.31
CA LYS A 382 39.30 -14.15 9.42
C LYS A 382 40.60 -14.93 9.20
N THR A 383 40.65 -16.19 9.61
CA THR A 383 41.69 -17.14 9.19
C THR A 383 41.63 -17.27 7.67
N THR A 384 42.68 -16.86 6.97
CA THR A 384 42.68 -16.71 5.51
C THR A 384 42.81 -18.04 4.78
N THR A 385 41.70 -18.75 4.65
CA THR A 385 41.52 -19.89 3.72
C THR A 385 40.34 -19.64 2.79
N ASP A 386 40.35 -18.50 2.09
CA ASP A 386 39.57 -18.26 0.87
C ASP A 386 40.24 -17.14 0.05
N GLY A 387 41.33 -17.51 -0.63
CA GLY A 387 42.00 -16.67 -1.62
C GLY A 387 41.27 -16.69 -2.95
N ALA A 388 40.08 -16.11 -3.01
CA ALA A 388 39.29 -15.97 -4.24
C ALA A 388 39.43 -14.56 -4.82
N LEU A 389 39.77 -14.46 -6.12
CA LEU A 389 39.77 -13.18 -6.82
C LEU A 389 38.32 -12.73 -7.05
N TYR A 390 37.95 -11.60 -6.45
CA TYR A 390 36.67 -10.91 -6.67
C TYR A 390 36.85 -9.63 -7.51
N ASP A 391 37.86 -9.59 -8.38
CA ASP A 391 38.00 -8.57 -9.43
C ASP A 391 37.02 -8.87 -10.57
N ASN A 392 35.78 -8.40 -10.39
CA ASN A 392 34.83 -7.98 -11.43
C ASN A 392 33.49 -7.66 -10.74
N SER A 393 33.34 -6.43 -10.25
CA SER A 393 32.08 -6.01 -9.63
C SER A 393 30.95 -5.86 -10.67
N LEU A 394 29.70 -6.08 -10.25
CA LEU A 394 28.52 -5.74 -11.06
C LEU A 394 28.52 -4.25 -11.45
N ILE A 395 29.06 -3.40 -10.56
CA ILE A 395 29.26 -1.96 -10.74
C ILE A 395 30.17 -1.69 -11.95
N GLU A 396 31.34 -2.33 -12.03
CA GLU A 396 32.28 -2.14 -13.15
C GLU A 396 31.69 -2.65 -14.47
N GLN A 397 31.03 -3.80 -14.49
CA GLN A 397 30.38 -4.34 -15.69
C GLN A 397 29.26 -3.43 -16.24
N ILE A 398 28.42 -2.87 -15.37
CA ILE A 398 27.38 -1.90 -15.76
C ILE A 398 28.03 -0.58 -16.24
N SER A 399 29.13 -0.16 -15.61
CA SER A 399 29.82 1.09 -15.94
C SER A 399 30.56 1.03 -17.27
N GLU A 400 31.19 -0.10 -17.60
CA GLU A 400 31.74 -0.36 -18.94
C GLU A 400 30.63 -0.40 -19.99
N ALA A 401 29.52 -1.11 -19.71
CA ALA A 401 28.37 -1.20 -20.62
C ALA A 401 27.73 0.17 -20.91
N MET A 402 27.69 1.08 -19.92
CA MET A 402 27.21 2.46 -20.07
C MET A 402 28.32 3.47 -20.44
N ASN A 403 29.56 3.02 -20.67
CA ASN A 403 30.70 3.86 -21.07
C ASN A 403 30.99 5.01 -20.06
N LEU A 404 30.75 4.75 -18.76
CA LEU A 404 30.94 5.72 -17.68
C LEU A 404 32.41 5.83 -17.29
N LYS A 405 32.99 7.01 -17.52
CA LYS A 405 34.44 7.25 -17.39
C LYS A 405 34.92 7.54 -15.97
N THR A 406 34.04 7.53 -14.97
CA THR A 406 34.39 7.86 -13.57
C THR A 406 33.68 6.94 -12.58
N ARG A 407 34.40 6.53 -11.53
CA ARG A 407 33.83 5.75 -10.41
C ARG A 407 32.73 6.50 -9.64
N ALA A 408 32.70 7.83 -9.70
CA ALA A 408 31.60 8.62 -9.14
C ALA A 408 30.27 8.35 -9.87
N ALA A 409 30.24 8.51 -11.20
CA ALA A 409 29.03 8.23 -12.00
C ALA A 409 28.65 6.73 -11.97
N SER A 410 29.65 5.85 -11.83
CA SER A 410 29.45 4.41 -11.64
C SER A 410 28.65 4.12 -10.37
N ASN A 411 29.03 4.75 -9.26
CA ASN A 411 28.38 4.59 -7.96
C ASN A 411 26.98 5.25 -7.96
N GLU A 412 26.85 6.48 -8.46
CA GLU A 412 25.56 7.19 -8.57
C GLU A 412 24.52 6.38 -9.37
N LEU A 413 24.94 5.72 -10.46
CA LEU A 413 24.09 4.83 -11.23
C LEU A 413 23.69 3.57 -10.43
N CYS A 414 24.61 3.01 -9.65
CA CYS A 414 24.34 1.83 -8.85
C CYS A 414 23.44 2.13 -7.64
N ASP A 415 23.62 3.27 -6.97
CA ASP A 415 22.73 3.74 -5.90
C ASP A 415 21.28 3.95 -6.42
N ALA A 416 21.13 4.36 -7.68
CA ALA A 416 19.82 4.44 -8.34
C ALA A 416 19.23 3.05 -8.71
N ILE A 417 20.03 2.17 -9.32
CA ILE A 417 19.54 0.89 -9.85
C ILE A 417 19.38 -0.20 -8.77
N MET A 418 20.20 -0.20 -7.72
CA MET A 418 20.22 -1.28 -6.71
C MET A 418 18.88 -1.48 -5.98
N PRO A 419 18.18 -0.44 -5.48
CA PRO A 419 16.85 -0.61 -4.88
C PRO A 419 15.86 -1.26 -5.83
N TYR A 420 15.91 -0.90 -7.11
CA TYR A 420 15.03 -1.46 -8.12
C TYR A 420 15.31 -2.96 -8.33
N LEU A 421 16.58 -3.38 -8.48
CA LEU A 421 16.94 -4.79 -8.67
C LEU A 421 16.51 -5.65 -7.48
N VAL A 422 16.76 -5.18 -6.25
CA VAL A 422 16.36 -5.90 -5.02
C VAL A 422 14.83 -5.99 -4.90
N CYS A 423 14.09 -4.91 -5.16
CA CYS A 423 12.62 -4.92 -5.14
C CYS A 423 12.00 -5.77 -6.27
N SER A 424 12.61 -5.81 -7.45
CA SER A 424 12.16 -6.64 -8.58
C SER A 424 12.36 -8.14 -8.30
N ALA A 425 13.56 -8.55 -7.86
CA ALA A 425 13.82 -9.92 -7.43
C ALA A 425 12.91 -10.35 -6.26
N THR A 426 12.62 -9.44 -5.33
CA THR A 426 11.69 -9.66 -4.22
C THR A 426 10.25 -9.93 -4.68
N ARG A 427 9.77 -9.22 -5.71
CA ARG A 427 8.45 -9.45 -6.30
C ARG A 427 8.37 -10.77 -7.03
N ASN A 428 9.38 -11.07 -7.85
CA ASN A 428 9.45 -12.28 -8.67
C ASN A 428 9.75 -13.56 -7.85
N ASN A 429 9.81 -13.44 -6.51
CA ASN A 429 10.13 -14.51 -5.57
C ASN A 429 11.50 -15.17 -5.81
N ASP A 430 12.46 -14.43 -6.38
CA ASP A 430 13.79 -14.92 -6.73
C ASP A 430 14.83 -14.67 -5.62
N ILE A 431 14.93 -15.64 -4.70
CA ILE A 431 15.97 -15.71 -3.67
C ILE A 431 17.38 -15.87 -4.27
N SER A 432 17.52 -16.41 -5.47
CA SER A 432 18.85 -16.63 -6.10
C SER A 432 19.41 -15.31 -6.63
N ALA A 433 18.60 -14.54 -7.35
CA ALA A 433 18.97 -13.18 -7.76
C ALA A 433 19.30 -12.30 -6.54
N LEU A 434 18.50 -12.36 -5.46
CA LEU A 434 18.81 -11.65 -4.22
C LEU A 434 20.16 -12.06 -3.61
N ASN A 435 20.49 -13.35 -3.54
CA ASN A 435 21.80 -13.77 -3.03
C ASN A 435 22.96 -13.28 -3.91
N ASN A 436 22.82 -13.32 -5.24
CA ASN A 436 23.84 -12.82 -6.16
C ASN A 436 24.05 -11.30 -6.00
N ILE A 437 22.97 -10.53 -5.84
CA ILE A 437 23.03 -9.09 -5.57
C ILE A 437 23.81 -8.82 -4.26
N LEU A 438 23.50 -9.54 -3.17
CA LEU A 438 24.21 -9.41 -1.89
C LEU A 438 25.67 -9.90 -1.92
N GLN A 439 26.09 -10.63 -2.96
CA GLN A 439 27.50 -11.04 -3.16
C GLN A 439 28.32 -10.00 -3.93
N HIS A 440 27.68 -9.06 -4.63
CA HIS A 440 28.31 -8.00 -5.41
C HIS A 440 27.94 -6.61 -4.85
N ASP A 441 28.27 -6.38 -3.57
CA ASP A 441 28.08 -5.13 -2.82
C ASP A 441 26.63 -4.60 -2.73
N GLY A 442 25.63 -5.43 -3.05
CA GLY A 442 24.22 -5.06 -2.96
C GLY A 442 23.74 -4.81 -1.52
N VAL A 443 23.13 -3.65 -1.31
CA VAL A 443 22.54 -3.25 -0.02
C VAL A 443 21.13 -3.83 0.11
N ILE A 444 20.81 -4.54 1.19
CA ILE A 444 19.47 -5.11 1.40
C ILE A 444 18.42 -4.10 1.88
N ASN A 445 18.87 -3.10 2.64
CA ASN A 445 18.05 -2.06 3.25
C ASN A 445 17.95 -0.79 2.38
N CYS A 446 18.41 -0.84 1.13
CA CYS A 446 18.19 0.24 0.19
C CYS A 446 16.68 0.39 -0.07
N SER A 447 16.23 1.63 -0.08
CA SER A 447 14.84 1.98 -0.31
C SER A 447 14.60 2.44 -1.74
N ASP A 448 13.43 2.14 -2.27
CA ASP A 448 12.97 2.68 -3.55
C ASP A 448 12.62 4.19 -3.48
N TYR A 449 12.01 4.70 -4.56
CA TYR A 449 11.50 6.07 -4.67
C TYR A 449 10.53 6.50 -3.55
N ASP A 450 9.82 5.55 -2.94
CA ASP A 450 8.89 5.79 -1.83
C ASP A 450 9.51 5.52 -0.46
N GLY A 451 10.81 5.25 -0.34
CA GLY A 451 11.36 4.84 0.95
C GLY A 451 11.06 3.38 1.32
N ARG A 452 10.42 2.59 0.44
CA ARG A 452 10.12 1.17 0.70
C ARG A 452 11.35 0.33 0.45
N THR A 453 11.78 -0.37 1.49
CA THR A 453 12.79 -1.43 1.39
C THR A 453 12.19 -2.71 0.78
N ALA A 454 13.04 -3.65 0.38
CA ALA A 454 12.64 -4.99 -0.05
C ALA A 454 11.62 -5.67 0.89
N LEU A 455 11.75 -5.45 2.21
CA LEU A 455 10.87 -6.05 3.20
C LEU A 455 9.41 -5.58 3.03
N HIS A 456 9.18 -4.30 2.72
CA HIS A 456 7.86 -3.75 2.41
C HIS A 456 7.24 -4.45 1.19
N ILE A 457 8.02 -4.66 0.12
CA ILE A 457 7.55 -5.34 -1.09
C ILE A 457 7.18 -6.80 -0.76
N SER A 458 8.05 -7.54 -0.06
CA SER A 458 7.74 -8.92 0.36
C SER A 458 6.46 -9.00 1.21
N ALA A 459 6.21 -7.98 2.03
CA ALA A 459 5.07 -7.88 2.91
C ALA A 459 3.76 -7.47 2.21
N SER A 460 3.83 -6.70 1.12
CA SER A 460 2.66 -6.38 0.28
C SER A 460 2.29 -7.51 -0.69
N GLU A 461 3.28 -8.21 -1.26
CA GLU A 461 3.04 -9.29 -2.25
C GLU A 461 2.72 -10.66 -1.59
N GLY A 462 2.98 -10.83 -0.28
CA GLY A 462 2.72 -12.09 0.44
C GLY A 462 3.85 -13.13 0.39
N ASN A 463 5.05 -12.74 -0.08
CA ASN A 463 6.17 -13.64 -0.35
C ASN A 463 6.91 -14.08 0.94
N VAL A 464 6.25 -14.87 1.80
CA VAL A 464 6.76 -15.32 3.13
C VAL A 464 8.14 -15.99 3.06
N GLY A 465 8.48 -16.64 1.94
CA GLY A 465 9.81 -17.20 1.70
C GLY A 465 10.90 -16.13 1.65
N ILE A 466 10.67 -15.07 0.87
CA ILE A 466 11.57 -13.91 0.83
C ILE A 466 11.50 -13.10 2.11
N THR A 467 10.35 -12.91 2.75
CA THR A 467 10.29 -12.20 4.04
C THR A 467 11.20 -12.87 5.09
N ARG A 468 11.21 -14.21 5.19
CA ARG A 468 12.15 -14.94 6.04
C ARG A 468 13.61 -14.73 5.63
N PHE A 469 13.93 -14.76 4.33
CA PHE A 469 15.27 -14.50 3.83
C PHE A 469 15.75 -13.08 4.17
N LEU A 470 14.92 -12.07 3.93
CA LEU A 470 15.22 -10.66 4.19
C LEU A 470 15.45 -10.39 5.69
N LEU A 471 14.61 -10.95 6.58
CA LEU A 471 14.79 -10.82 8.03
C LEU A 471 16.05 -11.56 8.52
N ALA A 472 16.34 -12.76 8.02
CA ALA A 472 17.59 -13.47 8.30
C ALA A 472 18.84 -12.75 7.77
N LYS A 473 18.66 -11.83 6.81
CA LYS A 473 19.66 -10.90 6.27
C LYS A 473 19.48 -9.48 6.82
N GLY A 474 18.82 -9.32 7.97
CA GLY A 474 18.73 -8.06 8.74
C GLY A 474 18.02 -6.90 8.04
N ALA A 475 16.93 -7.19 7.32
CA ALA A 475 16.06 -6.15 6.77
C ALA A 475 15.29 -5.40 7.89
N ILE A 476 15.25 -4.07 7.81
CA ILE A 476 14.77 -3.21 8.89
C ILE A 476 13.23 -3.21 8.98
N VAL A 477 12.71 -3.74 10.09
CA VAL A 477 11.26 -3.91 10.36
C VAL A 477 10.51 -2.60 10.71
N HIS A 478 11.24 -1.54 11.07
CA HIS A 478 10.69 -0.23 11.43
C HIS A 478 10.93 0.86 10.39
N ALA A 479 11.51 0.51 9.23
CA ALA A 479 11.63 1.45 8.12
C ALA A 479 10.22 1.88 7.70
N LYS A 480 10.02 3.18 7.47
CA LYS A 480 8.76 3.76 7.01
C LYS A 480 8.90 4.27 5.58
N ASP A 481 7.94 3.92 4.74
CA ASP A 481 7.76 4.54 3.43
C ASP A 481 7.26 6.00 3.54
N ARG A 482 7.21 6.67 2.38
CA ARG A 482 6.78 8.06 2.12
C ARG A 482 5.37 8.38 2.62
N PHE A 483 4.54 7.36 2.88
CA PHE A 483 3.20 7.49 3.44
C PHE A 483 3.16 7.18 4.96
N GLY A 484 4.30 6.82 5.55
CA GLY A 484 4.44 6.48 6.95
C GLY A 484 4.14 5.01 7.27
N PHE A 485 3.97 4.13 6.29
CA PHE A 485 3.72 2.71 6.52
C PHE A 485 5.03 1.93 6.72
N THR A 486 5.03 1.01 7.68
CA THR A 486 6.08 0.01 7.86
C THR A 486 5.75 -1.28 7.09
N PRO A 487 6.69 -2.24 6.95
CA PRO A 487 6.39 -3.55 6.39
C PRO A 487 5.24 -4.29 7.12
N LEU A 488 5.05 -4.04 8.42
CA LEU A 488 3.93 -4.61 9.17
C LEU A 488 2.60 -3.96 8.82
N ASP A 489 2.57 -2.63 8.69
CA ASP A 489 1.36 -1.92 8.27
C ASP A 489 0.95 -2.36 6.84
N ASN A 490 1.91 -2.56 5.94
CA ASN A 490 1.68 -3.15 4.62
C ASN A 490 1.13 -4.59 4.70
N ALA A 491 1.72 -5.45 5.52
CA ALA A 491 1.23 -6.82 5.71
C ALA A 491 -0.23 -6.84 6.22
N VAL A 492 -0.61 -5.90 7.08
CA VAL A 492 -2.00 -5.73 7.57
C VAL A 492 -2.91 -5.10 6.51
N GLN A 493 -2.42 -4.15 5.72
CA GLN A 493 -3.16 -3.54 4.64
C GLN A 493 -3.56 -4.56 3.57
N PHE A 494 -2.65 -5.46 3.21
CA PHE A 494 -2.81 -6.50 2.19
C PHE A 494 -3.18 -7.89 2.76
N ILE A 495 -3.49 -7.99 4.06
CA ILE A 495 -4.11 -9.16 4.73
C ILE A 495 -3.19 -10.43 4.80
N HIS A 496 -1.87 -10.23 4.89
CA HIS A 496 -0.88 -11.33 4.88
C HIS A 496 -0.56 -11.89 6.28
N LEU A 497 -1.49 -12.64 6.86
CA LEU A 497 -1.45 -13.13 8.25
C LEU A 497 -0.13 -13.79 8.70
N GLU A 498 0.49 -14.63 7.86
CA GLU A 498 1.76 -15.31 8.21
C GLU A 498 2.95 -14.35 8.22
N ILE A 499 2.93 -13.29 7.41
CA ILE A 499 3.95 -12.24 7.43
C ILE A 499 3.78 -11.37 8.68
N ILE A 500 2.53 -11.05 9.06
CA ILE A 500 2.23 -10.32 10.31
C ILE A 500 2.83 -11.05 11.50
N LYS A 501 2.57 -12.37 11.65
CA LYS A 501 3.14 -13.20 12.73
C LYS A 501 4.67 -13.18 12.74
N LEU A 502 5.30 -13.25 11.57
CA LEU A 502 6.75 -13.24 11.42
C LEU A 502 7.37 -11.90 11.82
N LEU A 503 6.81 -10.79 11.33
CA LEU A 503 7.27 -9.43 11.64
C LEU A 503 7.08 -9.07 13.13
N ILE A 504 5.94 -9.46 13.71
CA ILE A 504 5.66 -9.31 15.16
C ILE A 504 6.70 -10.08 15.99
N LYS A 505 7.10 -11.30 15.57
CA LYS A 505 8.16 -12.04 16.27
C LYS A 505 9.50 -11.28 16.25
N THR A 506 9.83 -10.63 15.14
CA THR A 506 11.03 -9.76 15.02
C THR A 506 10.85 -8.36 15.66
N GLY A 507 9.82 -8.15 16.48
CA GLY A 507 9.62 -6.91 17.24
C GLY A 507 8.94 -5.77 16.49
N ALA A 508 8.44 -5.99 15.28
CA ALA A 508 7.61 -5.00 14.60
C ALA A 508 6.34 -4.69 15.41
N TYR A 509 5.79 -3.49 15.25
CA TYR A 509 4.55 -3.05 15.88
C TYR A 509 3.85 -2.01 15.00
N LEU A 510 2.52 -1.90 15.09
CA LEU A 510 1.72 -0.98 14.28
C LEU A 510 2.13 0.47 14.53
N ASN A 511 2.48 1.21 13.46
CA ASN A 511 3.09 2.54 13.61
C ASN A 511 2.14 3.58 14.21
N ASN A 512 0.86 3.56 13.81
CA ASN A 512 -0.13 4.58 14.18
C ASN A 512 -1.27 4.02 15.05
N PRO A 513 -1.04 3.66 16.33
CA PRO A 513 -2.03 2.98 17.18
C PRO A 513 -3.34 3.76 17.36
N HIS A 514 -3.32 5.10 17.26
CA HIS A 514 -4.52 5.93 17.32
C HIS A 514 -5.43 5.79 16.08
N LEU A 515 -4.87 5.47 14.91
CA LEU A 515 -5.62 5.19 13.67
C LEU A 515 -6.16 3.74 13.64
N VAL A 516 -5.55 2.83 14.41
CA VAL A 516 -5.90 1.40 14.38
C VAL A 516 -7.34 1.15 14.82
N GLY A 517 -7.85 1.87 15.84
CA GLY A 517 -9.26 1.73 16.25
C GLY A 517 -10.25 2.10 15.13
N TYR A 518 -10.06 3.27 14.50
CA TYR A 518 -10.80 3.66 13.30
C TYR A 518 -10.69 2.63 12.18
N ASN A 519 -9.48 2.13 11.89
CA ASN A 519 -9.26 1.15 10.83
C ASN A 519 -9.93 -0.21 11.11
N ILE A 520 -10.05 -0.63 12.38
CA ILE A 520 -10.76 -1.86 12.76
C ILE A 520 -12.28 -1.64 12.66
N CYS A 521 -12.80 -0.51 13.12
CA CYS A 521 -14.22 -0.16 12.94
C CYS A 521 -14.59 -0.09 11.46
N GLN A 522 -13.73 0.47 10.60
CA GLN A 522 -13.90 0.47 9.15
C GLN A 522 -13.80 -0.95 8.54
N ALA A 523 -12.91 -1.81 9.05
CA ALA A 523 -12.85 -3.21 8.59
C ALA A 523 -14.12 -3.99 8.99
N ILE A 524 -14.75 -3.69 10.14
CA ILE A 524 -16.04 -4.23 10.53
C ILE A 524 -17.19 -3.69 9.65
N SER A 525 -17.23 -2.39 9.38
CA SER A 525 -18.31 -1.79 8.59
C SER A 525 -18.36 -2.29 7.13
N LEU A 526 -17.19 -2.68 6.59
CA LEU A 526 -17.05 -3.29 5.27
C LEU A 526 -17.15 -4.84 5.29
N GLY A 527 -17.41 -5.47 6.44
CA GLY A 527 -17.46 -6.94 6.56
C GLY A 527 -16.11 -7.64 6.40
N HIS A 528 -14.99 -6.90 6.39
CA HIS A 528 -13.62 -7.40 6.21
C HIS A 528 -13.06 -8.04 7.50
N TYR A 529 -13.73 -9.07 8.00
CA TYR A 529 -13.43 -9.75 9.27
C TYR A 529 -11.99 -10.29 9.34
N GLU A 530 -11.43 -10.77 8.23
CA GLU A 530 -10.04 -11.24 8.16
C GLU A 530 -9.02 -10.10 8.38
N LYS A 531 -9.35 -8.87 7.95
CA LYS A 531 -8.51 -7.69 8.18
C LYS A 531 -8.54 -7.26 9.65
N VAL A 532 -9.66 -7.49 10.35
CA VAL A 532 -9.75 -7.33 11.83
C VAL A 532 -8.83 -8.33 12.53
N ASN A 533 -8.80 -9.60 12.09
CA ASN A 533 -7.84 -10.59 12.60
C ASN A 533 -6.39 -10.18 12.33
N CYS A 534 -6.10 -9.59 11.16
CA CYS A 534 -4.77 -9.07 10.85
C CYS A 534 -4.35 -7.94 11.81
N TYR A 535 -5.22 -6.97 12.09
CA TYR A 535 -4.94 -5.93 13.09
C TYR A 535 -4.72 -6.50 14.50
N VAL A 536 -5.58 -7.40 14.98
CA VAL A 536 -5.44 -8.00 16.32
C VAL A 536 -4.20 -8.91 16.42
N THR A 537 -3.85 -9.61 15.34
CA THR A 537 -2.60 -10.39 15.24
C THR A 537 -1.36 -9.49 15.20
N ALA A 538 -1.48 -8.30 14.62
CA ALA A 538 -0.46 -7.23 14.65
C ALA A 538 -0.39 -6.48 16.01
N GLY A 539 -1.09 -6.96 17.03
CA GLY A 539 -1.02 -6.44 18.41
C GLY A 539 -2.02 -5.33 18.73
N ALA A 540 -3.02 -5.08 17.89
CA ALA A 540 -4.09 -4.15 18.20
C ALA A 540 -5.00 -4.63 19.35
N ASP A 541 -5.54 -3.70 20.13
CA ASP A 541 -6.65 -3.99 21.03
C ASP A 541 -7.97 -3.98 20.24
N ILE A 542 -8.76 -5.04 20.39
CA ILE A 542 -10.11 -5.15 19.80
C ILE A 542 -11.10 -4.14 20.41
N ASN A 543 -10.72 -3.47 21.50
CA ASN A 543 -11.48 -2.38 22.11
C ASN A 543 -10.98 -0.98 21.68
N SER A 544 -9.92 -0.86 20.86
CA SER A 544 -9.48 0.43 20.33
C SER A 544 -10.62 1.12 19.58
N THR A 545 -10.92 2.36 19.95
CA THR A 545 -12.10 3.07 19.44
C THR A 545 -11.82 3.90 18.19
N ASP A 546 -12.87 4.23 17.45
CA ASP A 546 -12.84 5.30 16.45
C ASP A 546 -12.85 6.71 17.09
N TYR A 547 -12.88 7.74 16.25
CA TYR A 547 -12.96 9.15 16.66
C TYR A 547 -14.26 9.54 17.39
N MET A 548 -15.26 8.66 17.47
CA MET A 548 -16.55 8.84 18.15
C MET A 548 -16.64 8.01 19.45
N ASP A 549 -15.51 7.45 19.88
CA ASP A 549 -15.37 6.51 20.99
C ASP A 549 -16.18 5.20 20.81
N ASN A 550 -16.58 4.87 19.56
CA ASN A 550 -17.18 3.57 19.25
C ASN A 550 -16.11 2.49 19.24
N THR A 551 -16.37 1.36 19.91
CA THR A 551 -15.58 0.13 19.70
C THR A 551 -16.05 -0.58 18.42
N PRO A 552 -15.24 -1.49 17.84
CA PRO A 552 -15.65 -2.32 16.70
C PRO A 552 -16.96 -3.09 16.93
N LEU A 553 -17.28 -3.44 18.18
CA LEU A 553 -18.56 -4.07 18.54
C LEU A 553 -19.73 -3.09 18.57
N HIS A 554 -19.50 -1.80 18.88
CA HIS A 554 -20.52 -0.76 18.70
C HIS A 554 -20.84 -0.59 17.22
N THR A 555 -19.82 -0.47 16.36
CA THR A 555 -20.01 -0.40 14.89
C THR A 555 -20.77 -1.62 14.37
N ALA A 556 -20.41 -2.84 14.78
CA ALA A 556 -21.12 -4.06 14.38
C ALA A 556 -22.59 -4.09 14.84
N ALA A 557 -22.90 -3.52 16.01
CA ALA A 557 -24.26 -3.45 16.53
C ALA A 557 -25.10 -2.35 15.88
N GLU A 558 -24.55 -1.12 15.75
CA GLU A 558 -25.21 0.03 15.09
C GLU A 558 -25.54 -0.28 13.63
N MET A 559 -24.67 -1.01 12.92
CA MET A 559 -24.90 -1.44 11.53
C MET A 559 -25.74 -2.72 11.41
N HIS A 560 -26.24 -3.26 12.52
CA HIS A 560 -26.99 -4.53 12.58
C HIS A 560 -26.28 -5.72 11.90
N ALA A 561 -24.95 -5.69 11.86
CA ALA A 561 -24.11 -6.68 11.19
C ALA A 561 -24.01 -7.96 12.05
N CYS A 562 -25.06 -8.78 12.03
CA CYS A 562 -25.15 -9.99 12.86
C CYS A 562 -23.94 -10.93 12.70
N GLU A 563 -23.39 -11.06 11.49
CA GLU A 563 -22.16 -11.83 11.25
C GLU A 563 -20.93 -11.18 11.89
N GLY A 564 -20.78 -9.86 11.85
CA GLY A 564 -19.71 -9.12 12.52
C GLY A 564 -19.81 -9.20 14.05
N VAL A 565 -21.00 -9.02 14.61
CA VAL A 565 -21.26 -9.20 16.06
C VAL A 565 -20.92 -10.64 16.48
N LYS A 566 -21.37 -11.64 15.72
CA LYS A 566 -21.07 -13.05 15.95
C LYS A 566 -19.55 -13.31 15.88
N TYR A 567 -18.90 -12.87 14.80
CA TYR A 567 -17.47 -13.04 14.56
C TYR A 567 -16.63 -12.46 15.70
N ILE A 568 -16.92 -11.22 16.11
CA ILE A 568 -16.23 -10.55 17.22
C ILE A 568 -16.41 -11.33 18.53
N ILE A 569 -17.64 -11.76 18.84
CA ILE A 569 -17.95 -12.49 20.08
C ILE A 569 -17.33 -13.89 20.08
N GLU A 570 -17.32 -14.61 18.96
CA GLU A 570 -16.74 -15.96 18.86
C GLU A 570 -15.21 -15.94 18.99
N HIS A 571 -14.53 -15.00 18.32
CA HIS A 571 -13.06 -14.99 18.24
C HIS A 571 -12.40 -14.19 19.37
N TYR A 572 -13.07 -13.20 19.97
CA TYR A 572 -12.46 -12.29 20.94
C TYR A 572 -13.17 -12.23 22.31
N LYS A 573 -14.12 -13.14 22.61
CA LYS A 573 -14.96 -13.15 23.83
C LYS A 573 -14.25 -12.72 25.13
N GLY A 574 -13.06 -13.26 25.38
CA GLY A 574 -12.28 -13.03 26.61
C GLY A 574 -11.51 -11.70 26.65
N LYS A 575 -11.55 -10.89 25.59
CA LYS A 575 -10.89 -9.58 25.46
C LYS A 575 -11.87 -8.40 25.39
N LEU A 576 -13.17 -8.63 25.22
CA LEU A 576 -14.15 -7.57 24.94
C LEU A 576 -14.65 -6.87 26.21
N ASN A 577 -14.63 -5.54 26.21
CA ASN A 577 -15.22 -4.70 27.25
C ASN A 577 -16.60 -4.19 26.82
N LEU A 578 -17.65 -4.93 27.21
CA LEU A 578 -19.05 -4.62 26.89
C LEU A 578 -19.62 -3.39 27.65
N ASN A 579 -18.85 -2.79 28.57
CA ASN A 579 -19.26 -1.65 29.39
C ASN A 579 -18.67 -0.31 28.90
N LEU A 580 -17.88 -0.31 27.83
CA LEU A 580 -17.45 0.92 27.15
C LEU A 580 -18.67 1.63 26.55
N LYS A 581 -18.54 2.95 26.41
CA LYS A 581 -19.58 3.83 25.85
C LYS A 581 -18.99 4.72 24.77
N ASN A 582 -19.75 4.92 23.70
CA ASN A 582 -19.46 5.92 22.68
C ASN A 582 -19.72 7.36 23.20
N LYS A 583 -19.41 8.38 22.38
CA LYS A 583 -19.71 9.79 22.70
C LYS A 583 -21.19 10.12 22.82
N ARG A 584 -22.09 9.23 22.41
CA ARG A 584 -23.55 9.31 22.62
C ARG A 584 -23.98 8.74 23.99
N ASN A 585 -23.05 8.19 24.79
CA ASN A 585 -23.27 7.57 26.10
C ASN A 585 -24.11 6.27 26.05
N GLU A 586 -24.12 5.60 24.90
CA GLU A 586 -24.84 4.35 24.64
C GLU A 586 -24.01 3.10 25.02
N THR A 587 -24.63 1.92 24.99
CA THR A 587 -23.95 0.62 25.15
C THR A 587 -24.59 -0.43 24.25
N ILE A 588 -23.82 -1.46 23.87
CA ILE A 588 -24.23 -2.58 23.00
C ILE A 588 -25.63 -3.15 23.31
N LYS A 589 -25.98 -3.28 24.60
CA LYS A 589 -27.27 -3.84 25.04
C LYS A 589 -28.50 -3.05 24.58
N ASN A 590 -28.35 -1.77 24.26
CA ASN A 590 -29.46 -0.91 23.88
C ASN A 590 -29.83 -1.04 22.38
N ILE A 591 -29.02 -1.72 21.57
CA ILE A 591 -29.01 -1.59 20.10
C ILE A 591 -29.69 -2.80 19.39
N LEU A 592 -29.96 -3.91 20.09
CA LEU A 592 -30.13 -5.24 19.48
C LEU A 592 -31.57 -5.81 19.47
N VAL A 593 -32.58 -5.08 18.99
CA VAL A 593 -34.01 -5.54 19.02
C VAL A 593 -34.84 -5.13 17.78
N ASN A 594 -35.24 -6.10 16.90
CA ASN A 594 -36.46 -6.18 16.02
C ASN A 594 -36.27 -6.95 14.66
N GLN A 595 -37.33 -7.62 14.12
CA GLN A 595 -37.46 -8.40 12.83
C GLN A 595 -38.98 -8.58 12.44
N LEU A 596 -39.55 -9.15 11.34
CA LEU A 596 -39.15 -9.81 10.05
C LEU A 596 -40.36 -9.75 9.01
N TYR A 597 -40.32 -10.39 7.80
CA TYR A 597 -41.27 -10.15 6.67
C TYR A 597 -41.69 -11.35 5.74
N VAL A 598 -42.65 -11.10 4.81
CA VAL A 598 -43.13 -11.91 3.63
C VAL A 598 -43.85 -11.00 2.57
N PRO A 599 -44.09 -11.41 1.30
CA PRO A 599 -44.48 -10.50 0.18
C PRO A 599 -45.98 -10.46 -0.25
N CYS A 600 -46.44 -9.32 -0.82
CA CYS A 600 -47.81 -9.07 -1.33
C CYS A 600 -47.85 -8.12 -2.59
N PRO A 601 -48.99 -7.97 -3.30
CA PRO A 601 -49.16 -7.00 -4.41
C PRO A 601 -49.28 -5.52 -3.98
N ASN A 602 -49.08 -4.58 -4.91
CA ASN A 602 -49.00 -3.12 -4.66
C ASN A 602 -47.89 -2.71 -3.66
N ILE A 603 -47.05 -3.66 -3.22
CA ILE A 603 -45.90 -3.40 -2.35
C ILE A 603 -44.75 -2.79 -3.15
N LEU A 604 -44.48 -3.23 -4.40
CA LEU A 604 -43.29 -2.80 -5.12
C LEU A 604 -43.24 -1.27 -5.28
N LYS A 605 -44.23 -0.63 -5.90
CA LYS A 605 -44.22 0.84 -6.04
C LYS A 605 -44.26 1.55 -4.68
N LYS A 606 -45.04 1.05 -3.71
CA LYS A 606 -45.20 1.64 -2.36
C LYS A 606 -43.91 1.62 -1.55
N GLU A 607 -43.22 0.48 -1.48
CA GLU A 607 -41.98 0.34 -0.73
C GLU A 607 -40.80 0.98 -1.48
N LEU A 608 -40.81 1.05 -2.82
CA LEU A 608 -39.88 1.91 -3.56
C LEU A 608 -40.11 3.39 -3.20
N THR A 609 -41.35 3.89 -3.19
CA THR A 609 -41.67 5.27 -2.73
C THR A 609 -41.17 5.54 -1.32
N ASN A 610 -41.25 4.57 -0.41
CA ASN A 610 -40.84 4.72 0.99
C ASN A 610 -39.35 4.39 1.25
N SER A 611 -38.62 3.85 0.28
CA SER A 611 -37.24 3.37 0.45
C SER A 611 -36.22 4.45 0.10
N THR A 612 -35.43 4.87 1.08
CA THR A 612 -34.30 5.80 0.89
C THR A 612 -33.16 5.24 0.04
N LEU A 613 -33.16 3.95 -0.31
CA LEU A 613 -32.23 3.34 -1.27
C LEU A 613 -32.69 3.53 -2.72
N PHE A 614 -34.00 3.62 -2.94
CA PHE A 614 -34.61 3.64 -4.28
C PHE A 614 -35.32 4.95 -4.61
N ASN A 615 -35.61 5.79 -3.61
CA ASN A 615 -36.34 7.03 -3.76
C ASN A 615 -35.81 8.14 -2.83
N ASP A 616 -35.40 9.25 -3.43
CA ASP A 616 -34.90 10.45 -2.77
C ASP A 616 -36.06 11.32 -2.28
N ILE A 617 -36.71 10.86 -1.20
CA ILE A 617 -37.92 11.47 -0.62
C ILE A 617 -37.66 12.93 -0.19
N GLU A 618 -36.47 13.23 0.32
CA GLU A 618 -36.09 14.58 0.76
C GLU A 618 -35.98 15.52 -0.45
N TYR A 619 -35.26 15.12 -1.51
CA TYR A 619 -35.20 15.89 -2.76
C TYR A 619 -36.59 16.06 -3.42
N ILE A 620 -37.48 15.06 -3.33
CA ILE A 620 -38.86 15.17 -3.83
C ILE A 620 -39.66 16.21 -3.03
N ASN A 621 -39.58 16.19 -1.71
CA ASN A 621 -40.33 17.14 -0.86
C ASN A 621 -39.84 18.58 -1.04
N ASP A 622 -38.53 18.79 -1.21
CA ASP A 622 -37.95 20.13 -1.38
C ASP A 622 -38.19 20.71 -2.79
N ASN A 623 -38.16 19.88 -3.84
CA ASN A 623 -38.20 20.35 -5.23
C ASN A 623 -39.56 20.16 -5.93
N PHE A 624 -40.40 19.24 -5.45
CA PHE A 624 -41.70 18.89 -6.07
C PHE A 624 -42.92 18.90 -5.09
N PRO A 625 -43.04 19.84 -4.12
CA PRO A 625 -44.01 19.75 -3.00
C PRO A 625 -45.52 19.83 -3.36
N LYS A 626 -45.91 19.88 -4.64
CA LYS A 626 -47.30 20.11 -5.11
C LYS A 626 -47.63 19.40 -6.43
N LEU A 627 -47.38 18.09 -6.52
CA LEU A 627 -47.81 17.25 -7.65
C LEU A 627 -48.68 16.10 -7.15
N ASP A 628 -49.83 15.87 -7.81
CA ASP A 628 -50.75 14.77 -7.48
C ASP A 628 -50.16 13.37 -7.72
N GLN A 629 -49.09 13.28 -8.52
CA GLN A 629 -48.26 12.10 -8.71
C GLN A 629 -46.80 12.54 -8.82
N THR A 630 -45.95 12.08 -7.90
CA THR A 630 -44.50 12.33 -7.90
C THR A 630 -43.73 11.16 -8.56
N PRO A 631 -42.72 11.44 -9.40
CA PRO A 631 -41.83 10.41 -9.92
C PRO A 631 -40.91 9.88 -8.82
N LEU A 632 -40.38 8.67 -9.01
CA LEU A 632 -39.33 8.13 -8.14
C LEU A 632 -37.97 8.68 -8.59
N ILE A 633 -37.09 8.96 -7.64
CA ILE A 633 -35.78 9.58 -7.91
C ILE A 633 -34.69 8.73 -7.26
N LEU A 634 -33.86 8.06 -8.05
CA LEU A 634 -32.82 7.19 -7.50
C LEU A 634 -31.74 8.05 -6.82
N PRO A 635 -31.47 7.87 -5.51
CA PRO A 635 -30.54 8.72 -4.78
C PRO A 635 -29.07 8.40 -5.12
N GLY A 636 -28.20 9.39 -4.86
CA GLY A 636 -26.75 9.17 -4.65
C GLY A 636 -25.92 8.60 -5.81
N ILE A 637 -25.90 9.22 -7.00
CA ILE A 637 -24.97 8.81 -8.09
C ILE A 637 -24.04 9.95 -8.57
N LYS A 638 -24.49 11.22 -8.59
CA LYS A 638 -23.65 12.44 -8.60
C LYS A 638 -24.50 13.70 -8.43
N ASP A 639 -23.94 14.76 -7.82
CA ASP A 639 -24.72 15.92 -7.34
C ASP A 639 -25.41 16.79 -8.41
N ASN A 640 -25.01 16.66 -9.68
CA ASN A 640 -25.63 17.36 -10.82
C ASN A 640 -26.41 16.44 -11.79
N PHE A 641 -26.65 15.17 -11.44
CA PHE A 641 -27.43 14.25 -12.29
C PHE A 641 -28.22 13.27 -11.41
N LYS A 642 -29.54 13.35 -11.46
CA LYS A 642 -30.46 12.44 -10.75
C LYS A 642 -31.14 11.54 -11.79
N ILE A 643 -31.31 10.25 -11.49
CA ILE A 643 -32.11 9.35 -12.34
C ILE A 643 -33.56 9.41 -11.86
N LEU A 644 -34.40 10.17 -12.55
CA LEU A 644 -35.84 10.13 -12.37
C LEU A 644 -36.40 8.94 -13.13
N TYR A 645 -37.21 8.11 -12.47
CA TYR A 645 -37.87 6.94 -13.05
C TYR A 645 -39.31 6.82 -12.57
N ASP A 646 -40.11 6.04 -13.28
CA ASP A 646 -41.49 5.73 -12.89
C ASP A 646 -41.75 4.23 -13.09
N VAL A 647 -42.64 3.68 -12.27
CA VAL A 647 -42.94 2.24 -12.21
C VAL A 647 -44.35 1.99 -12.74
N ILE A 648 -44.42 1.20 -13.80
CA ILE A 648 -45.66 0.65 -14.37
C ILE A 648 -45.75 -0.81 -13.92
N GLU A 649 -46.56 -1.09 -12.90
CA GLU A 649 -46.82 -2.45 -12.40
C GLU A 649 -47.88 -3.12 -13.30
N TYR A 650 -47.55 -4.25 -13.92
CA TYR A 650 -48.48 -5.01 -14.78
C TYR A 650 -49.47 -5.82 -13.92
N TYR A 651 -50.74 -5.89 -14.35
CA TYR A 651 -51.77 -6.71 -13.70
C TYR A 651 -52.42 -7.71 -14.67
N PRO A 652 -52.43 -9.02 -14.36
CA PRO A 652 -51.72 -9.66 -13.26
C PRO A 652 -50.19 -9.57 -13.44
N LEU A 653 -49.44 -9.67 -12.34
CA LEU A 653 -48.02 -10.00 -12.41
C LEU A 653 -47.88 -11.44 -12.93
N MET A 654 -46.94 -11.66 -13.85
CA MET A 654 -46.80 -12.91 -14.59
C MET A 654 -45.49 -13.62 -14.24
N ASP A 655 -45.55 -14.92 -14.03
CA ASP A 655 -44.36 -15.76 -14.00
C ASP A 655 -43.71 -15.82 -15.40
N SER A 656 -42.38 -15.76 -15.46
CA SER A 656 -41.64 -15.69 -16.72
C SER A 656 -41.81 -16.92 -17.61
N ALA A 657 -42.06 -18.11 -17.04
CA ALA A 657 -42.33 -19.32 -17.80
C ALA A 657 -43.70 -19.32 -18.52
N SER A 658 -44.57 -18.35 -18.20
CA SER A 658 -45.92 -18.21 -18.79
C SER A 658 -46.03 -17.12 -19.87
N LEU A 659 -44.91 -16.47 -20.24
CA LEU A 659 -44.90 -15.36 -21.21
C LEU A 659 -44.97 -15.85 -22.66
N ALA A 660 -45.73 -15.11 -23.48
CA ALA A 660 -45.91 -15.35 -24.90
C ALA A 660 -45.47 -14.14 -25.76
N ILE A 661 -45.44 -14.32 -27.08
CA ILE A 661 -45.08 -13.28 -28.06
C ILE A 661 -45.97 -12.03 -27.90
N SER A 662 -47.25 -12.19 -27.53
CA SER A 662 -48.15 -11.08 -27.22
C SER A 662 -47.65 -10.18 -26.07
N ASN A 663 -47.00 -10.74 -25.05
CA ASN A 663 -46.41 -9.97 -23.95
C ASN A 663 -45.15 -9.21 -24.40
N TRP A 664 -44.32 -9.80 -25.26
CA TRP A 664 -43.18 -9.09 -25.87
C TRP A 664 -43.65 -7.93 -26.76
N VAL A 665 -44.74 -8.14 -27.52
CA VAL A 665 -45.39 -7.09 -28.31
C VAL A 665 -45.98 -6.00 -27.42
N GLN A 666 -46.53 -6.33 -26.24
CA GLN A 666 -46.98 -5.34 -25.26
C GLN A 666 -45.80 -4.48 -24.76
N LEU A 667 -44.71 -5.12 -24.31
CA LEU A 667 -43.49 -4.42 -23.85
C LEU A 667 -42.92 -3.49 -24.93
N ALA A 668 -42.80 -3.96 -26.19
CA ALA A 668 -42.30 -3.14 -27.29
C ALA A 668 -43.23 -1.93 -27.59
N ASN A 669 -44.54 -2.10 -27.50
CA ASN A 669 -45.50 -1.00 -27.68
C ASN A 669 -45.42 0.03 -26.54
N ASP A 670 -45.31 -0.42 -25.28
CA ASP A 670 -45.12 0.50 -24.15
C ASP A 670 -43.78 1.24 -24.26
N ILE A 671 -42.67 0.58 -24.60
CA ILE A 671 -41.38 1.25 -24.88
C ILE A 671 -41.57 2.33 -25.95
N LYS A 672 -42.21 2.03 -27.10
CA LYS A 672 -42.46 3.02 -28.15
C LYS A 672 -43.34 4.19 -27.71
N LYS A 673 -44.39 3.91 -26.92
CA LYS A 673 -45.31 4.90 -26.33
C LYS A 673 -44.60 5.87 -25.38
N TYR A 674 -43.58 5.41 -24.67
CA TYR A 674 -42.81 6.21 -23.70
C TYR A 674 -41.42 6.67 -24.21
N TYR A 675 -40.96 6.23 -25.39
CA TYR A 675 -39.60 6.46 -25.93
C TYR A 675 -39.14 7.93 -26.01
N LYS A 676 -40.10 8.85 -26.24
CA LYS A 676 -39.84 10.29 -26.29
C LYS A 676 -39.83 10.98 -24.91
N LYS A 677 -40.15 10.26 -23.82
CA LYS A 677 -40.29 10.80 -22.46
C LYS A 677 -39.20 10.35 -21.47
N PHE A 678 -38.57 9.19 -21.70
CA PHE A 678 -37.55 8.61 -20.81
C PHE A 678 -36.29 8.28 -21.60
N ASP A 679 -35.12 8.43 -20.98
CA ASP A 679 -33.82 8.31 -21.65
C ASP A 679 -33.22 6.90 -21.64
N GLY A 680 -33.75 6.01 -20.80
CA GLY A 680 -33.52 4.58 -20.82
C GLY A 680 -34.74 3.82 -20.29
N PHE A 681 -34.70 2.49 -20.40
CA PHE A 681 -35.78 1.60 -19.95
C PHE A 681 -35.21 0.46 -19.10
N VAL A 682 -35.88 0.13 -18.00
CA VAL A 682 -35.59 -1.06 -17.18
C VAL A 682 -36.83 -1.94 -17.10
N ILE A 683 -36.65 -3.24 -17.30
CA ILE A 683 -37.72 -4.25 -17.29
C ILE A 683 -37.42 -5.27 -16.20
N LEU A 684 -38.21 -5.25 -15.13
CA LEU A 684 -38.20 -6.30 -14.09
C LEU A 684 -38.86 -7.56 -14.65
N HIS A 685 -38.14 -8.69 -14.61
CA HIS A 685 -38.51 -9.91 -15.31
C HIS A 685 -38.06 -11.16 -14.52
N GLY A 686 -38.86 -12.22 -14.50
CA GLY A 686 -38.46 -13.50 -13.91
C GLY A 686 -37.29 -14.14 -14.66
N THR A 687 -36.44 -14.92 -13.97
CA THR A 687 -35.13 -15.31 -14.51
C THR A 687 -35.18 -16.43 -15.56
N ASP A 688 -36.28 -17.17 -15.70
CA ASP A 688 -36.31 -18.39 -16.52
C ASP A 688 -36.39 -18.16 -18.03
N THR A 689 -37.07 -17.10 -18.48
CA THR A 689 -37.19 -16.77 -19.92
C THR A 689 -36.57 -15.44 -20.32
N MET A 690 -35.85 -14.77 -19.40
CA MET A 690 -35.30 -13.42 -19.62
C MET A 690 -34.45 -13.29 -20.89
N SER A 691 -33.59 -14.28 -21.18
CA SER A 691 -32.78 -14.32 -22.41
C SER A 691 -33.60 -14.41 -23.70
N TYR A 692 -34.78 -15.04 -23.68
CA TYR A 692 -35.71 -15.06 -24.81
C TYR A 692 -36.36 -13.68 -25.01
N THR A 693 -36.84 -13.04 -23.94
CA THR A 693 -37.43 -11.69 -24.01
C THR A 693 -36.41 -10.65 -24.46
N ALA A 694 -35.18 -10.67 -23.92
CA ALA A 694 -34.10 -9.79 -24.34
C ALA A 694 -33.70 -10.00 -25.82
N SER A 695 -33.70 -11.26 -26.28
CA SER A 695 -33.48 -11.61 -27.68
C SER A 695 -34.62 -11.13 -28.59
N ALA A 696 -35.88 -11.29 -28.18
CA ALA A 696 -37.04 -10.81 -28.94
C ALA A 696 -37.02 -9.28 -29.09
N LEU A 697 -36.84 -8.56 -27.98
CA LEU A 697 -36.77 -7.10 -27.98
C LEU A 697 -35.57 -6.58 -28.80
N SER A 698 -34.43 -7.29 -28.81
CA SER A 698 -33.27 -6.92 -29.64
C SER A 698 -33.61 -6.76 -31.12
N PHE A 699 -34.53 -7.57 -31.66
CA PHE A 699 -34.96 -7.48 -33.06
C PHE A 699 -36.21 -6.62 -33.24
N MET A 700 -37.17 -6.68 -32.32
CA MET A 700 -38.39 -5.85 -32.36
C MET A 700 -38.09 -4.35 -32.31
N LEU A 701 -37.07 -3.93 -31.57
CA LEU A 701 -36.68 -2.53 -31.41
C LEU A 701 -35.69 -2.16 -32.52
N GLU A 702 -36.17 -1.45 -33.54
CA GLU A 702 -35.37 -1.06 -34.71
C GLU A 702 -34.84 0.36 -34.56
N ASN A 703 -33.59 0.58 -35.00
CA ASN A 703 -32.87 1.84 -34.84
C ASN A 703 -32.88 2.35 -33.37
N LEU A 704 -32.72 1.41 -32.42
CA LEU A 704 -32.59 1.71 -30.99
C LEU A 704 -31.41 2.66 -30.75
N GLY A 705 -31.65 3.64 -29.88
CA GLY A 705 -30.72 4.75 -29.58
C GLY A 705 -30.70 5.13 -28.10
N LYS A 706 -31.23 4.23 -27.25
CA LYS A 706 -31.39 4.35 -25.79
C LYS A 706 -31.25 2.95 -25.17
N PRO A 707 -30.70 2.81 -23.95
CA PRO A 707 -30.58 1.51 -23.28
C PRO A 707 -31.94 0.91 -22.89
N VAL A 708 -32.08 -0.41 -23.09
CA VAL A 708 -33.24 -1.20 -22.66
C VAL A 708 -32.75 -2.42 -21.89
N ILE A 709 -32.82 -2.38 -20.56
CA ILE A 709 -32.15 -3.34 -19.67
C ILE A 709 -33.16 -4.23 -18.98
N LEU A 710 -33.10 -5.54 -19.23
CA LEU A 710 -33.84 -6.53 -18.45
C LEU A 710 -33.05 -6.89 -17.20
N THR A 711 -33.73 -7.09 -16.08
CA THR A 711 -33.12 -7.48 -14.81
C THR A 711 -34.12 -8.24 -13.92
N GLY A 712 -33.63 -8.88 -12.87
CA GLY A 712 -34.43 -9.70 -11.97
C GLY A 712 -33.58 -10.20 -10.78
N SER A 713 -34.04 -11.26 -10.12
CA SER A 713 -33.41 -11.77 -8.90
C SER A 713 -33.67 -13.25 -8.68
N GLN A 714 -32.78 -13.94 -7.97
CA GLN A 714 -33.05 -15.25 -7.37
C GLN A 714 -33.72 -15.13 -5.99
N VAL A 715 -33.43 -14.06 -5.24
CA VAL A 715 -34.03 -13.78 -3.92
C VAL A 715 -34.82 -12.46 -3.98
N PRO A 716 -36.07 -12.37 -3.49
CA PRO A 716 -36.90 -11.16 -3.61
C PRO A 716 -36.23 -9.88 -3.10
N ILE A 717 -36.36 -8.79 -3.86
CA ILE A 717 -35.63 -7.50 -3.68
C ILE A 717 -35.68 -6.88 -2.27
N PHE A 718 -36.70 -7.18 -1.47
CA PHE A 718 -36.84 -6.62 -0.13
C PHE A 718 -36.16 -7.46 0.98
N GLU A 719 -35.76 -8.71 0.70
CA GLU A 719 -35.03 -9.55 1.66
C GLU A 719 -33.63 -9.02 1.97
N LEU A 720 -33.17 -9.17 3.22
CA LEU A 720 -31.95 -8.53 3.74
C LEU A 720 -30.71 -8.79 2.85
N ARG A 721 -30.56 -10.02 2.35
CA ARG A 721 -29.55 -10.44 1.37
C ARG A 721 -30.25 -10.89 0.09
N SER A 722 -30.44 -9.94 -0.83
CA SER A 722 -31.06 -10.17 -2.15
C SER A 722 -30.15 -9.64 -3.25
N ASP A 723 -29.92 -10.46 -4.29
CA ASP A 723 -29.28 -10.05 -5.54
C ASP A 723 -30.12 -9.04 -6.34
N GLY A 724 -31.44 -9.05 -6.12
CA GLY A 724 -32.38 -8.16 -6.81
C GLY A 724 -32.22 -6.67 -6.53
N ARG A 725 -31.58 -6.29 -5.41
CA ARG A 725 -31.29 -4.88 -5.11
C ARG A 725 -30.22 -4.36 -6.05
N ASP A 726 -29.06 -5.00 -6.01
CA ASP A 726 -27.89 -4.63 -6.80
C ASP A 726 -28.20 -4.77 -8.30
N ASN A 727 -28.82 -5.87 -8.71
CA ASN A 727 -29.27 -6.09 -10.10
C ASN A 727 -30.24 -4.99 -10.61
N PHE A 728 -31.09 -4.42 -9.75
CA PHE A 728 -32.03 -3.35 -10.14
C PHE A 728 -31.38 -1.96 -10.11
N ILE A 729 -30.51 -1.68 -9.12
CA ILE A 729 -29.71 -0.46 -9.08
C ILE A 729 -28.78 -0.41 -10.30
N ASP A 730 -28.03 -1.47 -10.59
CA ASP A 730 -27.15 -1.58 -11.77
C ASP A 730 -27.91 -1.30 -13.07
N ALA A 731 -29.12 -1.86 -13.22
CA ALA A 731 -29.96 -1.63 -14.39
C ALA A 731 -30.41 -0.15 -14.50
N LEU A 732 -30.84 0.48 -13.40
CA LEU A 732 -31.22 1.90 -13.40
C LEU A 732 -30.00 2.81 -13.65
N VAL A 733 -28.88 2.57 -12.98
CA VAL A 733 -27.61 3.31 -13.12
C VAL A 733 -27.14 3.30 -14.57
N ILE A 734 -27.06 2.12 -15.21
CA ILE A 734 -26.63 2.04 -16.60
C ILE A 734 -27.68 2.63 -17.56
N ALA A 735 -28.97 2.41 -17.32
CA ALA A 735 -30.03 2.99 -18.15
C ALA A 735 -30.07 4.53 -18.10
N GLY A 736 -29.66 5.15 -16.98
CA GLY A 736 -29.65 6.61 -16.83
C GLY A 736 -28.33 7.30 -17.19
N TYR A 737 -27.16 6.73 -16.84
CA TYR A 737 -25.87 7.39 -17.06
C TYR A 737 -25.18 7.04 -18.38
N TYR A 738 -25.43 5.85 -18.93
CA TYR A 738 -24.64 5.31 -20.03
C TYR A 738 -25.53 5.05 -21.24
N ASN A 739 -25.39 5.88 -22.27
CA ASN A 739 -26.10 5.66 -23.54
C ASN A 739 -25.48 4.49 -24.30
N ILE A 740 -25.86 3.27 -23.90
CA ILE A 740 -25.57 2.01 -24.58
C ILE A 740 -26.85 1.65 -25.36
N PRO A 741 -26.93 1.91 -26.68
CA PRO A 741 -28.17 1.88 -27.44
C PRO A 741 -28.61 0.45 -27.84
N GLU A 742 -28.56 -0.48 -26.89
CA GLU A 742 -28.79 -1.91 -27.08
C GLU A 742 -29.84 -2.45 -26.10
N VAL A 743 -30.36 -3.64 -26.39
CA VAL A 743 -31.13 -4.44 -25.43
C VAL A 743 -30.15 -5.30 -24.63
N LEU A 744 -30.26 -5.22 -23.31
CA LEU A 744 -29.24 -5.67 -22.35
C LEU A 744 -29.86 -6.56 -21.26
N ILE A 745 -29.03 -7.38 -20.60
CA ILE A 745 -29.39 -8.02 -19.33
C ILE A 745 -28.38 -7.60 -18.26
N ALA A 746 -28.86 -7.07 -17.14
CA ALA A 746 -28.06 -6.82 -15.94
C ALA A 746 -28.26 -7.96 -14.93
N PHE A 747 -27.17 -8.61 -14.51
CA PHE A 747 -27.20 -9.65 -13.48
C PHE A 747 -25.80 -9.89 -12.88
N SER A 748 -25.71 -10.01 -11.55
CA SER A 748 -24.46 -10.35 -10.83
C SER A 748 -23.28 -9.44 -11.20
N ASN A 749 -23.50 -8.13 -11.13
CA ASN A 749 -22.53 -7.06 -11.42
C ASN A 749 -21.96 -7.12 -12.86
N LYS A 750 -22.74 -7.65 -13.81
CA LYS A 750 -22.38 -7.73 -15.23
C LYS A 750 -23.58 -7.28 -16.07
N ILE A 751 -23.31 -6.55 -17.15
CA ILE A 751 -24.31 -6.31 -18.19
C ILE A 751 -23.85 -6.92 -19.50
N PHE A 752 -24.70 -7.79 -20.04
CA PHE A 752 -24.48 -8.52 -21.27
C PHE A 752 -25.33 -7.95 -22.40
N ARG A 753 -24.88 -8.11 -23.65
CA ARG A 753 -25.74 -7.98 -24.84
C ARG A 753 -26.88 -9.00 -24.73
N GLY A 754 -28.13 -8.56 -24.74
CA GLY A 754 -29.29 -9.42 -24.44
C GLY A 754 -29.36 -10.65 -25.34
N ASN A 755 -29.19 -10.45 -26.65
CA ASN A 755 -29.14 -11.50 -27.69
C ASN A 755 -27.83 -12.35 -27.71
N ARG A 756 -27.03 -12.32 -26.64
CA ARG A 756 -25.88 -13.22 -26.42
C ARG A 756 -25.98 -14.04 -25.14
N THR A 757 -27.00 -13.80 -24.32
CA THR A 757 -27.17 -14.46 -23.03
C THR A 757 -27.86 -15.82 -23.15
N THR A 758 -27.53 -16.69 -22.20
CA THR A 758 -28.29 -17.89 -21.84
C THR A 758 -28.30 -18.03 -20.31
N LYS A 759 -29.42 -18.48 -19.72
CA LYS A 759 -29.45 -18.89 -18.31
C LYS A 759 -28.73 -20.24 -18.18
N HIS A 760 -27.66 -20.29 -17.40
CA HIS A 760 -26.80 -21.47 -17.27
C HIS A 760 -26.79 -22.10 -15.87
N ASP A 761 -27.18 -21.34 -14.84
CA ASP A 761 -27.40 -21.85 -13.49
C ASP A 761 -28.84 -21.56 -13.01
N THR A 762 -29.35 -22.41 -12.13
CA THR A 762 -30.72 -22.36 -11.58
C THR A 762 -30.81 -21.79 -10.18
N SER A 763 -29.67 -21.51 -9.54
CA SER A 763 -29.53 -21.37 -8.09
C SER A 763 -28.53 -20.29 -7.68
N GLU A 764 -27.41 -20.18 -8.38
CA GLU A 764 -26.38 -19.17 -8.12
C GLU A 764 -26.83 -17.76 -8.53
N PHE A 765 -26.31 -16.74 -7.83
CA PHE A 765 -26.55 -15.34 -8.21
C PHE A 765 -25.92 -15.03 -9.58
N ASN A 766 -24.85 -15.71 -9.99
CA ASN A 766 -24.31 -15.64 -11.36
C ASN A 766 -25.08 -16.59 -12.31
N ALA A 767 -26.39 -16.39 -12.50
CA ALA A 767 -27.23 -17.32 -13.27
C ALA A 767 -27.12 -17.21 -14.80
N PHE A 768 -26.66 -16.07 -15.32
CA PHE A 768 -26.53 -15.80 -16.75
C PHE A 768 -25.07 -15.72 -17.17
N ASP A 769 -24.77 -16.19 -18.38
CA ASP A 769 -23.48 -15.97 -19.03
C ASP A 769 -23.65 -15.72 -20.55
N SER A 770 -22.59 -15.25 -21.18
CA SER A 770 -22.47 -14.97 -22.61
C SER A 770 -21.22 -15.66 -23.15
N HIS A 771 -21.27 -16.99 -23.26
CA HIS A 771 -20.10 -17.85 -23.48
C HIS A 771 -19.22 -17.47 -24.70
N ASN A 772 -19.82 -16.84 -25.72
CA ASN A 772 -19.18 -16.44 -26.98
C ASN A 772 -18.78 -14.94 -27.05
N GLU A 773 -19.23 -14.07 -26.14
CA GLU A 773 -18.96 -12.62 -26.16
C GLU A 773 -18.86 -12.04 -24.73
N ALA A 774 -17.87 -11.19 -24.47
CA ALA A 774 -17.66 -10.68 -23.11
C ALA A 774 -18.84 -9.78 -22.64
N PRO A 775 -19.00 -9.56 -21.32
CA PRO A 775 -19.89 -8.50 -20.83
C PRO A 775 -19.57 -7.16 -21.49
N LEU A 776 -20.62 -6.42 -21.87
CA LEU A 776 -20.50 -5.05 -22.37
C LEU A 776 -20.20 -4.07 -21.23
N VAL A 777 -20.63 -4.39 -20.01
CA VAL A 777 -20.26 -3.69 -18.78
C VAL A 777 -19.92 -4.71 -17.70
N THR A 778 -18.87 -4.46 -16.93
CA THR A 778 -18.65 -5.12 -15.62
C THR A 778 -18.72 -4.05 -14.53
N LEU A 779 -19.63 -4.23 -13.58
CA LEU A 779 -19.87 -3.33 -12.45
C LEU A 779 -19.03 -3.76 -11.23
N GLY A 780 -18.93 -2.85 -10.27
CA GLY A 780 -18.01 -2.89 -9.13
C GLY A 780 -17.60 -1.48 -8.75
N ILE A 781 -16.47 -1.32 -8.05
CA ILE A 781 -15.97 0.01 -7.61
C ILE A 781 -15.79 0.99 -8.80
N ASN A 782 -15.51 0.46 -9.99
CA ASN A 782 -15.59 1.21 -11.25
C ASN A 782 -16.51 0.46 -12.21
N ILE A 783 -17.38 1.20 -12.90
CA ILE A 783 -18.23 0.68 -13.98
C ILE A 783 -17.39 0.60 -15.26
N ASN A 784 -16.92 -0.61 -15.58
CA ASN A 784 -16.03 -0.86 -16.71
C ASN A 784 -16.83 -1.17 -17.97
N VAL A 785 -17.11 -0.14 -18.77
CA VAL A 785 -17.83 -0.26 -20.05
C VAL A 785 -16.86 -0.60 -21.18
N ASN A 786 -17.14 -1.68 -21.90
CA ASN A 786 -16.35 -2.18 -23.02
C ASN A 786 -16.77 -1.52 -24.34
N TRP A 787 -16.51 -0.21 -24.46
CA TRP A 787 -16.91 0.62 -25.60
C TRP A 787 -16.49 0.06 -26.97
N ASN A 788 -15.40 -0.71 -27.04
CA ASN A 788 -14.92 -1.37 -28.27
C ASN A 788 -15.87 -2.47 -28.79
N GLN A 789 -16.83 -2.93 -27.98
CA GLN A 789 -17.80 -3.98 -28.34
C GLN A 789 -19.24 -3.45 -28.48
N ILE A 790 -19.51 -2.19 -28.11
CA ILE A 790 -20.85 -1.59 -28.16
C ILE A 790 -21.21 -1.17 -29.60
N LEU A 791 -22.43 -1.48 -30.01
CA LEU A 791 -22.97 -1.13 -31.31
C LEU A 791 -23.59 0.27 -31.29
N MET A 792 -22.76 1.28 -31.50
CA MET A 792 -23.23 2.66 -31.66
C MET A 792 -24.22 2.79 -32.83
N ALA A 793 -25.35 3.44 -32.57
CA ALA A 793 -26.41 3.65 -33.57
C ALA A 793 -25.89 4.42 -34.79
N ARG A 794 -26.24 3.95 -36.00
CA ARG A 794 -25.94 4.66 -37.25
C ARG A 794 -27.03 5.71 -37.48
N VAL A 795 -26.64 6.98 -37.47
CA VAL A 795 -27.53 8.15 -37.29
C VAL A 795 -28.30 8.53 -38.58
N SER A 796 -28.87 7.54 -39.28
CA SER A 796 -29.54 7.74 -40.58
C SER A 796 -31.06 7.57 -40.54
N GLU A 797 -31.62 6.88 -39.54
CA GLU A 797 -33.05 6.59 -39.44
C GLU A 797 -33.56 6.73 -38.00
N PRO A 798 -34.85 7.09 -37.80
CA PRO A 798 -35.47 7.16 -36.47
C PRO A 798 -35.76 5.77 -35.90
N PHE A 799 -35.86 5.71 -34.57
CA PHE A 799 -36.36 4.55 -33.82
C PHE A 799 -37.81 4.19 -34.19
N ASP A 800 -38.05 2.90 -34.41
CA ASP A 800 -39.40 2.33 -34.56
C ASP A 800 -39.45 0.88 -34.02
N ILE A 801 -40.63 0.26 -33.99
CA ILE A 801 -40.81 -1.14 -33.57
C ILE A 801 -41.47 -1.99 -34.64
N PHE A 802 -41.05 -3.25 -34.74
CA PHE A 802 -41.64 -4.26 -35.59
C PHE A 802 -42.13 -5.46 -34.78
N CYS A 803 -43.40 -5.37 -34.38
CA CYS A 803 -44.07 -6.36 -33.54
C CYS A 803 -44.64 -7.57 -34.30
N LYS A 804 -44.57 -7.61 -35.64
CA LYS A 804 -45.09 -8.73 -36.42
C LYS A 804 -44.10 -9.90 -36.41
N MET A 805 -44.14 -10.68 -35.34
CA MET A 805 -43.40 -11.92 -35.17
C MET A 805 -44.16 -13.12 -35.77
N SER A 806 -43.47 -14.21 -36.10
CA SER A 806 -44.12 -15.49 -36.41
C SER A 806 -44.12 -16.41 -35.19
N GLU A 807 -45.31 -16.76 -34.71
CA GLU A 807 -45.50 -17.74 -33.62
C GLU A 807 -45.21 -19.18 -34.08
N ASN A 808 -45.19 -19.41 -35.40
CA ASN A 808 -45.03 -20.72 -36.03
C ASN A 808 -43.54 -21.11 -36.17
N VAL A 809 -42.79 -20.99 -35.09
CA VAL A 809 -41.36 -21.33 -35.00
C VAL A 809 -41.10 -22.34 -33.89
N GLY A 810 -39.98 -23.06 -33.97
CA GLY A 810 -39.57 -24.00 -32.93
C GLY A 810 -38.09 -24.36 -32.96
N VAL A 811 -37.67 -25.18 -31.98
CA VAL A 811 -36.32 -25.75 -31.89
C VAL A 811 -36.46 -27.27 -31.90
N ILE A 812 -35.60 -27.95 -32.64
CA ILE A 812 -35.40 -29.39 -32.54
C ILE A 812 -33.94 -29.69 -32.20
N ARG A 813 -33.72 -30.25 -31.02
CA ARG A 813 -32.40 -30.70 -30.57
C ARG A 813 -32.17 -32.12 -31.05
N LEU A 814 -31.16 -32.32 -31.90
CA LEU A 814 -30.86 -33.65 -32.41
C LEU A 814 -30.31 -34.55 -31.28
N ASN A 815 -30.97 -35.68 -31.03
CA ASN A 815 -30.39 -36.79 -30.26
C ASN A 815 -29.97 -37.93 -31.20
N PRO A 816 -28.94 -38.74 -30.85
CA PRO A 816 -28.51 -39.85 -31.68
C PRO A 816 -29.67 -40.82 -31.96
N GLY A 817 -29.92 -41.10 -33.24
CA GLY A 817 -31.02 -41.98 -33.66
C GLY A 817 -32.41 -41.35 -33.70
N ILE A 818 -32.55 -40.01 -33.68
CA ILE A 818 -33.86 -39.33 -33.74
C ILE A 818 -34.74 -39.86 -34.91
N PRO A 819 -35.95 -40.40 -34.64
CA PRO A 819 -36.79 -40.99 -35.68
C PRO A 819 -37.25 -39.99 -36.75
N ASN A 820 -37.14 -40.39 -38.02
CA ASN A 820 -37.55 -39.57 -39.17
C ASN A 820 -39.01 -39.07 -39.07
N GLN A 821 -39.92 -39.86 -38.49
CA GLN A 821 -41.33 -39.47 -38.27
C GLN A 821 -41.50 -38.31 -37.29
N ILE A 822 -40.62 -38.15 -36.30
CA ILE A 822 -40.65 -36.99 -35.39
C ILE A 822 -40.24 -35.73 -36.14
N ILE A 823 -39.19 -35.82 -36.97
CA ILE A 823 -38.76 -34.72 -37.84
C ILE A 823 -39.86 -34.35 -38.85
N GLU A 824 -40.49 -35.34 -39.50
CA GLU A 824 -41.54 -35.07 -40.48
C GLU A 824 -42.81 -34.51 -39.84
N THR A 825 -43.21 -34.98 -38.66
CA THR A 825 -44.31 -34.40 -37.87
C THR A 825 -44.00 -32.96 -37.47
N PHE A 826 -42.80 -32.70 -36.95
CA PHE A 826 -42.35 -31.35 -36.57
C PHE A 826 -42.25 -30.39 -37.76
N CYS A 827 -42.01 -30.91 -38.97
CA CYS A 827 -42.01 -30.11 -40.20
C CYS A 827 -43.41 -29.83 -40.78
N GLN A 828 -44.51 -30.32 -40.20
CA GLN A 828 -45.86 -30.08 -40.76
C GLN A 828 -46.33 -28.62 -40.61
N PRO A 829 -47.30 -28.17 -41.42
CA PRO A 829 -48.02 -26.92 -41.14
C PRO A 829 -48.62 -26.97 -39.72
N PRO A 830 -48.62 -25.85 -38.98
CA PRO A 830 -48.40 -24.48 -39.47
C PRO A 830 -46.93 -23.99 -39.46
N ILE A 831 -45.94 -24.81 -39.09
CA ILE A 831 -44.53 -24.38 -38.92
C ILE A 831 -43.97 -23.68 -40.16
N GLN A 832 -43.39 -22.49 -39.95
CA GLN A 832 -42.81 -21.60 -40.96
C GLN A 832 -41.27 -21.55 -40.91
N GLY A 833 -40.67 -21.97 -39.81
CA GLY A 833 -39.22 -22.15 -39.71
C GLY A 833 -38.81 -22.78 -38.39
N PHE A 834 -37.60 -23.32 -38.31
CA PHE A 834 -37.09 -23.89 -37.05
C PHE A 834 -35.57 -23.92 -36.95
N VAL A 835 -35.10 -23.99 -35.71
CA VAL A 835 -33.68 -24.15 -35.35
C VAL A 835 -33.38 -25.62 -35.13
N ILE A 836 -32.37 -26.15 -35.83
CA ILE A 836 -31.78 -27.46 -35.56
C ILE A 836 -30.56 -27.23 -34.65
N GLN A 837 -30.59 -27.73 -33.42
CA GLN A 837 -29.35 -27.83 -32.63
C GLN A 837 -28.62 -29.13 -32.97
N SER A 838 -27.46 -29.02 -33.60
CA SER A 838 -26.66 -30.12 -34.14
C SER A 838 -25.32 -30.29 -33.40
N TYR A 839 -24.58 -31.35 -33.73
CA TYR A 839 -23.44 -31.81 -32.92
C TYR A 839 -22.15 -31.04 -33.21
N GLY A 840 -21.47 -30.59 -32.14
CA GLY A 840 -20.14 -29.96 -32.23
C GLY A 840 -20.13 -28.75 -33.15
N SER A 841 -19.26 -28.75 -34.17
CA SER A 841 -19.12 -27.69 -35.18
C SER A 841 -20.30 -27.53 -36.16
N GLY A 842 -21.47 -28.11 -35.87
CA GLY A 842 -22.70 -27.94 -36.66
C GLY A 842 -23.12 -29.15 -37.50
N ASN A 843 -22.91 -30.37 -36.98
CA ASN A 843 -23.00 -31.62 -37.74
C ASN A 843 -24.29 -32.41 -37.48
N GLY A 844 -24.96 -32.88 -38.53
CA GLY A 844 -26.15 -33.75 -38.44
C GLY A 844 -26.01 -35.09 -39.17
N PRO A 845 -27.05 -35.94 -39.17
CA PRO A 845 -27.02 -37.30 -39.71
C PRO A 845 -27.08 -37.35 -41.26
N TYR A 846 -26.01 -36.86 -41.90
CA TYR A 846 -25.90 -36.70 -43.36
C TYR A 846 -26.09 -37.97 -44.20
N THR A 847 -25.81 -39.16 -43.64
CA THR A 847 -26.00 -40.45 -44.30
C THR A 847 -27.47 -40.91 -44.32
N ASN A 848 -28.34 -40.32 -43.49
CA ASN A 848 -29.77 -40.60 -43.49
C ASN A 848 -30.44 -39.79 -44.62
N VAL A 849 -30.48 -40.37 -45.82
CA VAL A 849 -31.04 -39.73 -47.02
C VAL A 849 -32.49 -39.28 -46.80
N THR A 850 -33.29 -40.05 -46.05
CA THR A 850 -34.69 -39.71 -45.72
C THR A 850 -34.78 -38.47 -44.83
N PHE A 851 -33.92 -38.34 -43.82
CA PHE A 851 -33.84 -37.11 -43.00
C PHE A 851 -33.53 -35.88 -43.88
N ILE A 852 -32.53 -36.00 -44.76
CA ILE A 852 -32.16 -34.92 -45.69
C ILE A 852 -33.30 -34.60 -46.67
N ALA A 853 -34.06 -35.61 -47.11
CA ALA A 853 -35.24 -35.43 -47.96
C ALA A 853 -36.38 -34.71 -47.24
N ILE A 854 -36.63 -35.00 -45.96
CA ILE A 854 -37.62 -34.28 -45.13
C ILE A 854 -37.24 -32.80 -44.99
N LEU A 855 -35.97 -32.49 -44.71
CA LEU A 855 -35.51 -31.09 -44.64
C LEU A 855 -35.65 -30.38 -46.00
N LYS A 856 -35.30 -31.02 -47.12
CA LYS A 856 -35.54 -30.49 -48.47
C LYS A 856 -37.02 -30.24 -48.75
N LYS A 857 -37.90 -31.16 -48.36
CA LYS A 857 -39.37 -31.08 -48.52
C LYS A 857 -39.98 -29.92 -47.70
N ALA A 858 -39.41 -29.64 -46.53
CA ALA A 858 -39.76 -28.46 -45.73
C ALA A 858 -39.25 -27.16 -46.38
N ILE A 859 -37.99 -27.11 -46.81
CA ILE A 859 -37.41 -25.95 -47.50
C ILE A 859 -38.16 -25.62 -48.81
N SER A 860 -38.57 -26.64 -49.59
CA SER A 860 -39.39 -26.43 -50.81
C SER A 860 -40.81 -25.94 -50.53
N ARG A 861 -41.30 -26.08 -49.29
CA ARG A 861 -42.54 -25.45 -48.81
C ARG A 861 -42.33 -24.02 -48.27
N GLY A 862 -41.10 -23.50 -48.31
CA GLY A 862 -40.73 -22.18 -47.78
C GLY A 862 -40.42 -22.16 -46.28
N VAL A 863 -40.22 -23.33 -45.64
CA VAL A 863 -39.85 -23.41 -44.21
C VAL A 863 -38.38 -23.02 -44.05
N LEU A 864 -38.08 -21.96 -43.30
CA LEU A 864 -36.71 -21.49 -43.10
C LEU A 864 -36.04 -22.26 -41.96
N ILE A 865 -34.96 -22.99 -42.28
CA ILE A 865 -34.24 -23.85 -41.34
C ILE A 865 -32.88 -23.25 -40.99
N VAL A 866 -32.54 -23.24 -39.71
CA VAL A 866 -31.26 -22.69 -39.19
C VAL A 866 -30.49 -23.75 -38.42
N ASN A 867 -29.20 -23.91 -38.73
CA ASN A 867 -28.30 -24.84 -38.06
C ASN A 867 -27.51 -24.13 -36.95
N LEU A 868 -27.67 -24.57 -35.70
CA LEU A 868 -26.94 -24.07 -34.53
C LEU A 868 -26.20 -25.21 -33.83
N SER A 869 -25.16 -24.90 -33.05
CA SER A 869 -24.51 -25.92 -32.21
C SER A 869 -25.35 -26.27 -30.97
N GLN A 870 -25.14 -27.47 -30.43
CA GLN A 870 -25.50 -27.84 -29.06
C GLN A 870 -24.45 -27.43 -28.01
N CYS A 871 -23.25 -27.03 -28.44
CA CYS A 871 -22.17 -26.60 -27.56
C CYS A 871 -22.40 -25.16 -27.10
N ALA A 872 -22.22 -24.91 -25.80
CA ALA A 872 -22.36 -23.59 -25.18
C ALA A 872 -21.42 -22.53 -25.77
N LYS A 873 -20.24 -22.94 -26.29
CA LYS A 873 -19.19 -22.07 -26.81
C LYS A 873 -18.65 -22.59 -28.14
N GLY A 874 -18.30 -21.67 -29.05
CA GLY A 874 -17.83 -21.96 -30.41
C GLY A 874 -18.83 -21.54 -31.48
N SER A 875 -18.56 -21.95 -32.73
CA SER A 875 -19.39 -21.59 -33.89
C SER A 875 -19.62 -22.76 -34.86
N VAL A 876 -20.71 -22.67 -35.62
CA VAL A 876 -21.04 -23.58 -36.72
C VAL A 876 -20.12 -23.33 -37.92
N SER A 877 -19.40 -24.37 -38.34
CA SER A 877 -18.38 -24.32 -39.39
C SER A 877 -18.71 -25.25 -40.57
N THR A 878 -18.45 -24.76 -41.78
CA THR A 878 -18.66 -25.53 -43.03
C THR A 878 -17.45 -26.38 -43.43
N SER A 879 -16.40 -26.47 -42.60
CA SER A 879 -15.18 -27.23 -42.90
C SER A 879 -15.36 -28.76 -42.91
N TYR A 880 -16.51 -29.26 -42.45
CA TYR A 880 -16.85 -30.69 -42.43
C TYR A 880 -17.93 -31.01 -43.48
N ALA A 881 -17.85 -32.20 -44.10
CA ALA A 881 -18.78 -32.64 -45.15
C ALA A 881 -20.26 -32.57 -44.72
N THR A 882 -20.53 -32.91 -43.46
CA THR A 882 -21.80 -32.73 -42.73
C THR A 882 -22.33 -31.30 -42.76
N GLY A 883 -21.54 -30.33 -42.30
CA GLY A 883 -21.92 -28.91 -42.29
C GLY A 883 -22.06 -28.32 -43.70
N LYS A 884 -21.25 -28.82 -44.65
CA LYS A 884 -21.38 -28.48 -46.06
C LYS A 884 -22.72 -28.98 -46.64
N ILE A 885 -23.10 -30.25 -46.42
CA ILE A 885 -24.38 -30.79 -46.91
C ILE A 885 -25.58 -29.98 -46.41
N PHE A 886 -25.59 -29.54 -45.15
CA PHE A 886 -26.66 -28.66 -44.63
C PHE A 886 -26.74 -27.33 -45.38
N LYS A 887 -25.59 -26.69 -45.66
CA LYS A 887 -25.54 -25.48 -46.50
C LYS A 887 -26.01 -25.74 -47.94
N ASP A 888 -25.55 -26.84 -48.55
CA ASP A 888 -25.84 -27.20 -49.95
C ASP A 888 -27.33 -27.53 -50.18
N ILE A 889 -28.10 -27.90 -49.13
CA ILE A 889 -29.56 -28.10 -49.21
C ILE A 889 -30.38 -26.85 -48.81
N GLY A 890 -29.72 -25.74 -48.44
CA GLY A 890 -30.38 -24.47 -48.11
C GLY A 890 -30.64 -24.19 -46.62
N VAL A 891 -30.02 -24.95 -45.70
CA VAL A 891 -30.06 -24.62 -44.26
C VAL A 891 -29.09 -23.47 -43.96
N VAL A 892 -29.56 -22.44 -43.26
CA VAL A 892 -28.76 -21.26 -42.90
C VAL A 892 -27.85 -21.59 -41.71
N SER A 893 -26.60 -21.12 -41.71
CA SER A 893 -25.71 -21.25 -40.53
C SER A 893 -26.07 -20.20 -39.47
N GLY A 894 -26.21 -20.63 -38.21
CA GLY A 894 -26.40 -19.75 -37.06
C GLY A 894 -25.12 -19.12 -36.51
N SER A 895 -23.95 -19.45 -37.07
CA SER A 895 -22.63 -19.04 -36.56
C SER A 895 -22.46 -19.35 -35.06
N ASP A 896 -22.42 -18.31 -34.22
CA ASP A 896 -22.10 -18.28 -32.79
C ASP A 896 -23.22 -17.64 -31.94
N MET A 897 -24.45 -17.59 -32.47
CA MET A 897 -25.67 -17.16 -31.75
C MET A 897 -26.04 -18.11 -30.60
N THR A 898 -26.85 -17.62 -29.66
CA THR A 898 -27.58 -18.49 -28.71
C THR A 898 -28.88 -19.03 -29.32
N VAL A 899 -29.56 -19.96 -28.64
CA VAL A 899 -30.83 -20.56 -29.13
C VAL A 899 -31.93 -19.50 -29.13
N GLU A 900 -31.96 -18.71 -28.07
CA GLU A 900 -32.83 -17.59 -27.75
C GLU A 900 -32.74 -16.52 -28.84
N ALA A 901 -31.51 -16.10 -29.17
CA ALA A 901 -31.23 -15.16 -30.25
C ALA A 901 -31.64 -15.72 -31.61
N THR A 902 -31.35 -17.00 -31.88
CA THR A 902 -31.68 -17.64 -33.15
C THR A 902 -33.19 -17.75 -33.36
N LEU A 903 -33.95 -18.14 -32.32
CA LEU A 903 -35.43 -18.20 -32.36
C LEU A 903 -36.05 -16.81 -32.57
N ALA A 904 -35.62 -15.82 -31.79
CA ALA A 904 -36.11 -14.46 -31.88
C ALA A 904 -35.86 -13.88 -33.29
N LYS A 905 -34.63 -14.02 -33.79
CA LYS A 905 -34.24 -13.57 -35.13
C LYS A 905 -35.04 -14.29 -36.22
N LEU A 906 -35.23 -15.61 -36.10
CA LEU A 906 -36.02 -16.42 -37.04
C LEU A 906 -37.48 -15.96 -37.09
N SER A 907 -38.11 -15.78 -35.93
CA SER A 907 -39.50 -15.31 -35.82
C SER A 907 -39.70 -13.92 -36.43
N TYR A 908 -38.78 -12.99 -36.16
CA TYR A 908 -38.72 -11.65 -36.74
C TYR A 908 -38.53 -11.67 -38.27
N VAL A 909 -37.54 -12.43 -38.76
CA VAL A 909 -37.24 -12.57 -40.20
C VAL A 909 -38.41 -13.19 -40.97
N LEU A 910 -39.11 -14.16 -40.38
CA LEU A 910 -40.31 -14.77 -40.97
C LEU A 910 -41.48 -13.78 -41.05
N GLY A 911 -41.63 -12.90 -40.06
CA GLY A 911 -42.67 -11.87 -40.04
C GLY A 911 -42.51 -10.75 -41.06
N LYS A 912 -41.27 -10.41 -41.46
CA LYS A 912 -40.97 -9.40 -42.48
C LYS A 912 -41.52 -9.77 -43.86
N TYR A 913 -41.96 -8.78 -44.63
CA TYR A 913 -42.45 -8.93 -46.01
C TYR A 913 -41.27 -9.01 -47.01
N LEU A 914 -40.57 -10.15 -47.02
CA LEU A 914 -39.37 -10.41 -47.82
C LEU A 914 -39.47 -11.73 -48.58
N SER A 915 -38.71 -11.88 -49.67
CA SER A 915 -38.58 -13.17 -50.39
C SER A 915 -37.89 -14.23 -49.51
N TYR A 916 -38.10 -15.52 -49.81
CA TYR A 916 -37.42 -16.59 -49.08
C TYR A 916 -35.89 -16.48 -49.14
N SER A 917 -35.34 -16.06 -50.29
CA SER A 917 -33.90 -15.84 -50.46
C SER A 917 -33.39 -14.71 -49.56
N ASP A 918 -34.13 -13.60 -49.48
CA ASP A 918 -33.72 -12.44 -48.68
C ASP A 918 -33.91 -12.68 -47.18
N LYS A 919 -34.91 -13.47 -46.79
CA LYS A 919 -35.02 -14.00 -45.43
C LYS A 919 -33.81 -14.87 -45.06
N CYS A 920 -33.37 -15.76 -45.93
CA CYS A 920 -32.16 -16.57 -45.69
C CYS A 920 -30.89 -15.71 -45.59
N LYS A 921 -30.74 -14.66 -46.40
CA LYS A 921 -29.62 -13.70 -46.30
C LYS A 921 -29.67 -12.95 -44.97
N LEU A 922 -30.82 -12.40 -44.60
CA LEU A 922 -31.02 -11.59 -43.38
C LEU A 922 -30.81 -12.42 -42.10
N MET A 923 -31.15 -13.70 -42.15
CA MET A 923 -30.85 -14.65 -41.07
C MET A 923 -29.33 -14.88 -40.89
N ALA A 924 -28.56 -14.82 -41.98
CA ALA A 924 -27.10 -15.05 -42.00
C ALA A 924 -26.24 -13.79 -41.73
N THR A 925 -26.82 -12.58 -41.71
CA THR A 925 -26.11 -11.33 -41.41
C THR A 925 -26.22 -10.95 -39.95
N ASN A 926 -25.12 -10.52 -39.30
CA ASN A 926 -25.19 -9.84 -38.00
C ASN A 926 -26.10 -8.59 -38.12
N MET A 927 -27.17 -8.54 -37.31
CA MET A 927 -28.13 -7.42 -37.31
C MET A 927 -28.10 -6.58 -36.03
N ARG A 928 -27.74 -7.19 -34.88
CA ARG A 928 -27.90 -6.67 -33.51
C ARG A 928 -26.77 -7.13 -32.57
N GLY A 929 -25.63 -7.55 -33.14
CA GLY A 929 -24.45 -8.02 -32.39
C GLY A 929 -24.45 -9.51 -32.08
N GLU A 930 -25.46 -10.26 -32.52
CA GLU A 930 -25.75 -11.63 -32.10
C GLU A 930 -24.76 -12.69 -32.63
N MET A 931 -23.91 -12.35 -33.60
CA MET A 931 -22.92 -13.24 -34.23
C MET A 931 -21.66 -12.50 -34.67
N LYS A 932 -20.51 -13.18 -34.68
CA LYS A 932 -19.20 -12.60 -35.06
C LYS A 932 -18.88 -12.74 -36.55
N CYS A 933 -18.38 -11.67 -37.14
CA CYS A 933 -17.89 -11.65 -38.51
C CYS A 933 -16.40 -12.03 -38.58
N ILE A 934 -16.03 -12.92 -39.50
CA ILE A 934 -14.65 -13.40 -39.69
C ILE A 934 -13.81 -12.30 -40.38
N LYS A 935 -12.62 -12.00 -39.84
CA LYS A 935 -11.61 -11.10 -40.44
C LYS A 935 -10.20 -11.71 -40.33
N SER A 936 -9.31 -11.32 -41.24
CA SER A 936 -7.96 -11.88 -41.43
C SER A 936 -6.87 -11.11 -40.67
N THR A 937 -5.82 -11.82 -40.24
CA THR A 937 -4.69 -11.29 -39.47
C THR A 937 -3.46 -10.94 -40.33
N LYS A 938 -2.89 -9.75 -40.09
CA LYS A 938 -1.49 -9.36 -40.34
C LYS A 938 -1.24 -8.00 -39.68
N ASP A 939 -0.13 -7.91 -38.93
CA ASP A 939 0.65 -6.71 -38.52
C ASP A 939 1.15 -6.85 -37.08
N ASN A 940 2.46 -7.08 -36.92
CA ASN A 940 3.25 -6.90 -35.68
C ASN A 940 4.72 -7.30 -35.94
N ALA A 941 5.60 -6.35 -36.24
CA ALA A 941 7.06 -6.56 -36.31
C ALA A 941 7.85 -5.23 -36.40
N LEU A 942 8.34 -4.68 -35.27
CA LEU A 942 9.45 -3.69 -35.23
C LEU A 942 9.88 -3.35 -33.78
N TYR A 943 10.85 -4.08 -33.23
CA TYR A 943 11.57 -3.70 -31.99
C TYR A 943 13.02 -4.25 -32.02
N ASN A 944 14.02 -3.39 -31.78
CA ASN A 944 15.44 -3.71 -31.53
C ASN A 944 16.17 -2.44 -31.08
N SER A 945 16.96 -2.49 -30.01
CA SER A 945 17.96 -1.45 -29.67
C SER A 945 19.12 -2.04 -28.85
N SER A 946 20.28 -1.38 -28.83
CA SER A 946 21.56 -1.97 -28.40
C SER A 946 21.76 -2.09 -26.89
N LEU A 947 21.26 -1.14 -26.10
CA LEU A 947 21.43 -1.11 -24.64
C LEU A 947 20.88 -2.39 -23.96
N ILE A 948 19.74 -2.87 -24.47
CA ILE A 948 19.06 -4.12 -24.08
C ILE A 948 20.04 -5.30 -24.08
N GLN A 949 20.82 -5.40 -25.17
CA GLN A 949 21.70 -6.52 -25.42
C GLN A 949 22.96 -6.48 -24.52
N GLN A 950 23.42 -5.29 -24.13
CA GLN A 950 24.58 -5.13 -23.24
C GLN A 950 24.24 -5.41 -21.78
N ILE A 951 23.11 -4.89 -21.27
CA ILE A 951 22.67 -5.18 -19.88
C ILE A 951 22.36 -6.68 -19.73
N SER A 952 21.71 -7.30 -20.73
CA SER A 952 21.43 -8.74 -20.73
C SER A 952 22.70 -9.61 -20.74
N LEU A 953 23.81 -9.12 -21.30
CA LEU A 953 25.10 -9.82 -21.28
C LEU A 953 25.79 -9.69 -19.92
N ALA A 954 25.83 -8.49 -19.34
CA ALA A 954 26.40 -8.25 -18.01
C ALA A 954 25.70 -9.07 -16.91
N MET A 955 24.36 -9.12 -16.91
CA MET A 955 23.60 -9.88 -15.92
C MET A 955 23.45 -11.38 -16.23
N ASN A 956 24.16 -11.90 -17.24
CA ASN A 956 24.28 -13.34 -17.55
C ASN A 956 22.92 -14.06 -17.77
N PHE A 957 21.93 -13.36 -18.31
CA PHE A 957 20.60 -13.91 -18.58
C PHE A 957 20.61 -14.82 -19.82
N LYS A 958 20.12 -16.06 -19.66
CA LYS A 958 20.26 -17.13 -20.66
C LYS A 958 19.23 -17.11 -21.81
N THR A 959 18.25 -16.19 -21.79
CA THR A 959 17.16 -16.16 -22.79
C THR A 959 16.82 -14.75 -23.26
N ARG A 960 16.36 -14.66 -24.52
CA ARG A 960 15.92 -13.41 -25.17
C ARG A 960 14.52 -12.96 -24.74
N SER A 961 13.84 -13.72 -23.89
CA SER A 961 12.60 -13.27 -23.22
C SER A 961 12.98 -12.42 -22.01
N ALA A 962 13.86 -12.94 -21.14
CA ALA A 962 14.37 -12.24 -19.96
C ALA A 962 15.02 -10.90 -20.30
N SER A 963 15.71 -10.77 -21.45
CA SER A 963 16.26 -9.48 -21.90
C SER A 963 15.19 -8.44 -22.22
N ASN A 964 14.03 -8.85 -22.73
CA ASN A 964 12.93 -7.95 -23.08
C ASN A 964 12.11 -7.62 -21.83
N GLU A 965 11.79 -8.63 -21.02
CA GLU A 965 11.18 -8.49 -19.70
C GLU A 965 11.99 -7.50 -18.84
N LEU A 966 13.33 -7.60 -18.83
CA LEU A 966 14.22 -6.67 -18.13
C LEU A 966 14.13 -5.22 -18.66
N CYS A 967 13.76 -5.00 -19.92
CA CYS A 967 13.60 -3.65 -20.47
C CYS A 967 12.22 -3.06 -20.23
N ASP A 968 11.15 -3.86 -20.26
CA ASP A 968 9.82 -3.46 -19.77
C ASP A 968 9.87 -3.11 -18.26
N VAL A 969 10.85 -3.68 -17.54
CA VAL A 969 11.14 -3.47 -16.12
C VAL A 969 12.03 -2.24 -15.86
N ILE A 970 13.18 -2.09 -16.55
CA ILE A 970 14.14 -0.99 -16.30
C ILE A 970 13.72 0.34 -16.95
N MET A 971 13.12 0.33 -18.15
CA MET A 971 12.78 1.58 -18.86
C MET A 971 11.83 2.50 -18.08
N PRO A 972 10.70 2.04 -17.51
CA PRO A 972 9.87 2.91 -16.68
C PRO A 972 10.63 3.50 -15.50
N TYR A 973 11.54 2.74 -14.86
CA TYR A 973 12.39 3.29 -13.79
C TYR A 973 13.29 4.42 -14.29
N LEU A 974 13.99 4.25 -15.42
CA LEU A 974 14.89 5.29 -15.95
C LEU A 974 14.14 6.59 -16.31
N VAL A 975 12.93 6.47 -16.88
CA VAL A 975 12.07 7.65 -17.15
C VAL A 975 11.57 8.27 -15.84
N CYS A 976 11.18 7.48 -14.84
CA CYS A 976 10.79 7.99 -13.51
C CYS A 976 11.95 8.66 -12.75
N PHE A 977 13.17 8.12 -12.84
CA PHE A 977 14.37 8.67 -12.21
C PHE A 977 14.79 10.01 -12.84
N ALA A 978 14.85 10.08 -14.17
CA ALA A 978 15.11 11.34 -14.87
C ALA A 978 13.98 12.37 -14.62
N THR A 979 12.75 11.91 -14.40
CA THR A 979 11.61 12.75 -13.98
C THR A 979 11.75 13.28 -12.55
N ARG A 980 12.35 12.53 -11.64
CA ARG A 980 12.65 13.03 -10.28
C ARG A 980 13.71 14.13 -10.32
N ASN A 981 14.82 13.88 -11.03
CA ASN A 981 16.00 14.75 -11.03
C ASN A 981 15.88 16.03 -11.89
N ASN A 982 14.67 16.35 -12.38
CA ASN A 982 14.39 17.47 -13.30
C ASN A 982 15.15 17.43 -14.65
N ASP A 983 15.66 16.26 -15.06
CA ASP A 983 16.51 16.13 -16.25
C ASP A 983 15.69 15.86 -17.53
N ILE A 984 15.24 16.96 -18.13
CA ILE A 984 14.55 16.96 -19.43
C ILE A 984 15.48 16.49 -20.57
N CYS A 985 16.81 16.59 -20.43
CA CYS A 985 17.76 16.15 -21.47
C CYS A 985 17.91 14.61 -21.46
N ALA A 986 18.06 14.00 -20.29
CA ALA A 986 18.00 12.54 -20.15
C ALA A 986 16.63 12.00 -20.58
N LEU A 987 15.52 12.60 -20.14
CA LEU A 987 14.17 12.20 -20.57
C LEU A 987 13.99 12.24 -22.09
N ASN A 988 14.39 13.33 -22.74
CA ASN A 988 14.31 13.41 -24.20
C ASN A 988 15.21 12.38 -24.88
N THR A 989 16.38 12.06 -24.32
CA THR A 989 17.29 11.03 -24.86
C THR A 989 16.70 9.62 -24.75
N ILE A 990 16.14 9.27 -23.59
CA ILE A 990 15.54 7.95 -23.33
C ILE A 990 14.30 7.71 -24.22
N LEU A 991 13.52 8.76 -24.48
CA LEU A 991 12.25 8.66 -25.22
C LEU A 991 12.36 8.79 -26.76
N GLN A 992 13.53 9.11 -27.33
CA GLN A 992 13.68 9.35 -28.78
C GLN A 992 13.45 8.12 -29.69
N PRO A 993 13.85 6.88 -29.33
CA PRO A 993 13.65 5.71 -30.20
C PRO A 993 12.69 4.68 -29.58
N GLY A 994 11.38 4.96 -29.61
CA GLY A 994 10.33 3.98 -29.29
C GLY A 994 10.09 3.73 -27.78
N GLY A 995 10.57 4.61 -26.90
CA GLY A 995 10.29 4.53 -25.46
C GLY A 995 8.80 4.68 -25.13
N VAL A 996 8.24 3.75 -24.36
CA VAL A 996 6.83 3.76 -23.98
C VAL A 996 6.59 4.81 -22.89
N ILE A 997 6.16 6.02 -23.27
CA ILE A 997 5.95 7.15 -22.33
C ILE A 997 4.93 6.86 -21.22
N ASN A 998 3.98 5.95 -21.47
CA ASN A 998 2.97 5.50 -20.53
C ASN A 998 3.35 4.16 -19.86
N SER A 999 4.63 3.76 -19.91
CA SER A 999 5.13 2.65 -19.10
C SER A 999 5.03 3.02 -17.62
N SER A 1000 4.61 2.05 -16.83
CA SER A 1000 4.51 2.17 -15.39
C SER A 1000 5.70 1.53 -14.71
N ASP A 1001 6.12 2.08 -13.57
CA ASP A 1001 6.89 1.31 -12.59
C ASP A 1001 6.07 0.12 -12.05
N TYR A 1002 6.65 -0.65 -11.12
CA TYR A 1002 5.99 -1.81 -10.55
C TYR A 1002 4.81 -1.48 -9.60
N ASP A 1003 4.54 -0.20 -9.38
CA ASP A 1003 3.35 0.32 -8.69
C ASP A 1003 2.33 0.86 -9.69
N GLY A 1004 2.45 0.63 -10.99
CA GLY A 1004 1.49 1.17 -11.96
C GLY A 1004 1.70 2.67 -12.26
N ARG A 1005 2.73 3.31 -11.69
CA ARG A 1005 2.97 4.75 -11.85
C ARG A 1005 3.76 5.04 -13.10
N THR A 1006 3.16 5.78 -14.02
CA THR A 1006 3.89 6.41 -15.13
C THR A 1006 4.77 7.54 -14.63
N ALA A 1007 5.73 7.96 -15.45
CA ALA A 1007 6.53 9.17 -15.21
C ALA A 1007 5.68 10.40 -14.83
N LEU A 1008 4.47 10.53 -15.37
CA LEU A 1008 3.58 11.66 -15.04
C LEU A 1008 3.06 11.62 -13.58
N HIS A 1009 2.93 10.44 -12.96
CA HIS A 1009 2.64 10.32 -11.53
C HIS A 1009 3.80 10.83 -10.68
N ILE A 1010 5.04 10.56 -11.10
CA ILE A 1010 6.26 11.00 -10.41
C ILE A 1010 6.41 12.53 -10.54
N ALA A 1011 6.27 13.07 -11.75
CA ALA A 1011 6.26 14.53 -11.96
C ALA A 1011 5.20 15.23 -11.09
N ALA A 1012 4.04 14.59 -10.90
CA ALA A 1012 2.95 15.09 -10.09
C ALA A 1012 3.09 14.88 -8.57
N SER A 1013 3.94 13.96 -8.10
CA SER A 1013 4.22 13.73 -6.67
C SER A 1013 5.51 14.39 -6.17
N GLU A 1014 6.33 14.94 -7.06
CA GLU A 1014 7.52 15.76 -6.74
C GLU A 1014 7.32 17.26 -7.03
N GLY A 1015 6.20 17.69 -7.64
CA GLY A 1015 5.94 19.10 -7.97
C GLY A 1015 6.65 19.63 -9.23
N ASN A 1016 7.22 18.76 -10.07
CA ASN A 1016 8.06 19.11 -11.23
C ASN A 1016 7.27 19.63 -12.45
N VAL A 1017 6.70 20.84 -12.34
CA VAL A 1017 5.91 21.56 -13.37
C VAL A 1017 6.52 21.51 -14.78
N SER A 1018 7.84 21.69 -14.91
CA SER A 1018 8.55 21.70 -16.19
C SER A 1018 8.50 20.35 -16.90
N ILE A 1019 8.67 19.25 -16.16
CA ILE A 1019 8.56 17.90 -16.72
C ILE A 1019 7.11 17.51 -16.95
N THR A 1020 6.18 17.88 -16.06
CA THR A 1020 4.74 17.67 -16.29
C THR A 1020 4.34 18.25 -17.66
N ARG A 1021 4.79 19.47 -17.98
CA ARG A 1021 4.58 20.07 -19.31
C ARG A 1021 5.27 19.29 -20.44
N PHE A 1022 6.52 18.85 -20.26
CA PHE A 1022 7.25 18.04 -21.25
C PHE A 1022 6.56 16.69 -21.53
N LEU A 1023 6.24 15.91 -20.50
CA LEU A 1023 5.57 14.61 -20.64
C LEU A 1023 4.20 14.75 -21.32
N LEU A 1024 3.39 15.73 -20.91
CA LEU A 1024 2.10 16.02 -21.55
C LEU A 1024 2.28 16.38 -23.04
N SER A 1025 3.27 17.21 -23.40
CA SER A 1025 3.60 17.54 -24.80
C SER A 1025 4.10 16.35 -25.64
N LYS A 1026 4.46 15.24 -25.00
CA LYS A 1026 4.90 13.99 -25.63
C LYS A 1026 3.83 12.90 -25.61
N GLY A 1027 2.61 13.19 -25.12
CA GLY A 1027 1.48 12.25 -25.11
C GLY A 1027 1.38 11.37 -23.87
N ALA A 1028 1.91 11.79 -22.72
CA ALA A 1028 1.69 11.10 -21.45
C ALA A 1028 0.21 11.18 -21.04
N THR A 1029 -0.37 10.06 -20.62
CA THR A 1029 -1.79 9.98 -20.22
C THR A 1029 -2.00 10.38 -18.75
N VAL A 1030 -3.04 11.16 -18.52
CA VAL A 1030 -3.45 11.64 -17.18
C VAL A 1030 -4.38 10.68 -16.42
N HIS A 1031 -4.72 9.53 -17.01
CA HIS A 1031 -5.77 8.62 -16.52
C HIS A 1031 -5.31 7.21 -16.14
N VAL A 1032 -4.02 6.87 -16.28
CA VAL A 1032 -3.49 5.64 -15.66
C VAL A 1032 -3.63 5.77 -14.14
N LYS A 1033 -3.94 4.65 -13.49
CA LYS A 1033 -4.06 4.53 -12.04
C LYS A 1033 -2.93 3.64 -11.53
N ASP A 1034 -2.33 4.04 -10.43
CA ASP A 1034 -1.32 3.24 -9.73
C ASP A 1034 -1.93 2.08 -8.93
N ARG A 1035 -1.07 1.30 -8.26
CA ARG A 1035 -1.36 0.12 -7.44
C ARG A 1035 -2.25 0.43 -6.23
N PHE A 1036 -2.29 1.68 -5.79
CA PHE A 1036 -3.17 2.19 -4.74
C PHE A 1036 -4.47 2.79 -5.33
N GLY A 1037 -4.56 2.88 -6.65
CA GLY A 1037 -5.69 3.43 -7.39
C GLY A 1037 -5.58 4.94 -7.66
N TYR A 1038 -4.45 5.59 -7.42
CA TYR A 1038 -4.30 7.04 -7.65
C TYR A 1038 -3.84 7.35 -9.07
N THR A 1039 -4.43 8.38 -9.68
CA THR A 1039 -3.96 8.98 -10.94
C THR A 1039 -2.87 10.04 -10.66
N PRO A 1040 -2.19 10.59 -11.69
CA PRO A 1040 -1.31 11.75 -11.50
C PRO A 1040 -2.01 12.93 -10.83
N LEU A 1041 -3.30 13.14 -11.07
CA LEU A 1041 -4.06 14.23 -10.44
C LEU A 1041 -4.37 13.94 -8.97
N ASP A 1042 -4.77 12.71 -8.63
CA ASP A 1042 -4.99 12.35 -7.23
C ASP A 1042 -3.67 12.49 -6.43
N ASN A 1043 -2.53 12.15 -7.02
CA ASN A 1043 -1.21 12.39 -6.43
C ASN A 1043 -0.89 13.89 -6.30
N ALA A 1044 -1.14 14.71 -7.33
CA ALA A 1044 -0.95 16.17 -7.23
C ALA A 1044 -1.80 16.83 -6.12
N VAL A 1045 -2.97 16.26 -5.81
CA VAL A 1045 -3.84 16.73 -4.72
C VAL A 1045 -3.41 16.17 -3.35
N GLN A 1046 -3.00 14.90 -3.30
CA GLN A 1046 -2.47 14.28 -2.08
C GLN A 1046 -1.09 14.84 -1.67
N PHE A 1047 -0.35 15.50 -2.57
CA PHE A 1047 0.90 16.21 -2.25
C PHE A 1047 0.83 17.75 -2.36
N ILE A 1048 -0.37 18.34 -2.56
CA ILE A 1048 -0.63 19.79 -2.55
C ILE A 1048 0.18 20.57 -3.61
N TYR A 1049 -0.02 20.27 -4.90
CA TYR A 1049 0.65 20.99 -6.01
C TYR A 1049 -0.33 21.73 -6.96
N PRO A 1050 -0.84 22.92 -6.57
CA PRO A 1050 -1.80 23.71 -7.36
C PRO A 1050 -1.47 23.91 -8.85
N GLU A 1051 -0.21 24.19 -9.21
CA GLU A 1051 0.17 24.43 -10.61
C GLU A 1051 0.18 23.15 -11.46
N ILE A 1052 0.45 21.99 -10.84
CA ILE A 1052 0.30 20.70 -11.52
C ILE A 1052 -1.17 20.32 -11.64
N ILE A 1053 -1.97 20.54 -10.59
CA ILE A 1053 -3.43 20.34 -10.63
C ILE A 1053 -4.03 21.11 -11.82
N LYS A 1054 -3.70 22.41 -11.97
CA LYS A 1054 -4.12 23.23 -13.12
C LYS A 1054 -3.69 22.66 -14.46
N LEU A 1055 -2.44 22.21 -14.60
CA LEU A 1055 -1.93 21.62 -15.84
C LEU A 1055 -2.63 20.30 -16.21
N LEU A 1056 -2.85 19.42 -15.23
CA LEU A 1056 -3.51 18.13 -15.44
C LEU A 1056 -5.00 18.31 -15.77
N ILE A 1057 -5.71 19.17 -15.04
CA ILE A 1057 -7.11 19.55 -15.31
C ILE A 1057 -7.24 20.16 -16.71
N ALA A 1058 -6.32 21.05 -17.11
CA ALA A 1058 -6.29 21.63 -18.46
C ALA A 1058 -6.02 20.61 -19.59
N THR A 1059 -5.52 19.41 -19.25
CA THR A 1059 -5.36 18.28 -20.17
C THR A 1059 -6.42 17.17 -19.97
N GLY A 1060 -7.50 17.45 -19.22
CA GLY A 1060 -8.68 16.56 -19.10
C GLY A 1060 -8.68 15.63 -17.88
N ALA A 1061 -7.69 15.73 -16.99
CA ALA A 1061 -7.65 14.93 -15.76
C ALA A 1061 -8.84 15.24 -14.85
N HIS A 1062 -9.24 14.27 -14.02
CA HIS A 1062 -10.32 14.43 -13.03
C HIS A 1062 -10.08 13.47 -11.85
N LEU A 1063 -10.51 13.86 -10.64
CA LEU A 1063 -10.36 13.06 -9.42
C LEU A 1063 -11.03 11.68 -9.55
N ASN A 1064 -10.34 10.63 -9.13
CA ASN A 1064 -10.74 9.25 -9.41
C ASN A 1064 -11.90 8.76 -8.52
N CYS A 1065 -11.92 9.10 -7.23
CA CYS A 1065 -12.88 8.57 -6.25
C CYS A 1065 -13.70 9.68 -5.53
N PRO A 1066 -14.59 10.42 -6.22
CA PRO A 1066 -15.32 11.57 -5.64
C PRO A 1066 -16.07 11.28 -4.33
N HIS A 1067 -16.64 10.08 -4.17
CA HIS A 1067 -17.35 9.68 -2.95
C HIS A 1067 -16.45 9.62 -1.70
N GLN A 1068 -15.14 9.42 -1.85
CA GLN A 1068 -14.18 9.54 -0.74
C GLN A 1068 -13.72 10.99 -0.51
N VAL A 1069 -13.93 11.88 -1.48
CA VAL A 1069 -13.46 13.27 -1.40
C VAL A 1069 -14.27 14.06 -0.39
N GLY A 1070 -15.58 13.84 -0.26
CA GLY A 1070 -16.38 14.41 0.83
C GLY A 1070 -15.82 14.05 2.21
N TYR A 1071 -15.62 12.75 2.48
CA TYR A 1071 -14.93 12.30 3.69
C TYR A 1071 -13.54 12.93 3.87
N LYS A 1072 -12.70 12.99 2.82
CA LYS A 1072 -11.35 13.57 2.91
C LYS A 1072 -11.36 15.10 3.12
N ILE A 1073 -12.37 15.81 2.63
CA ILE A 1073 -12.58 17.24 2.89
C ILE A 1073 -13.12 17.46 4.31
N CYS A 1074 -14.08 16.67 4.77
CA CYS A 1074 -14.60 16.72 6.15
C CYS A 1074 -13.54 16.36 7.19
N GLN A 1075 -12.76 15.29 6.95
CA GLN A 1075 -11.58 14.91 7.73
C GLN A 1075 -10.56 16.05 7.73
N GLY A 1076 -10.24 16.60 6.56
CA GLY A 1076 -9.39 17.78 6.44
C GLY A 1076 -9.89 18.95 7.27
N MET A 1077 -11.18 19.25 7.24
CA MET A 1077 -11.78 20.36 7.99
C MET A 1077 -11.93 20.09 9.49
N ALA A 1078 -12.02 18.82 9.92
CA ALA A 1078 -11.97 18.43 11.33
C ALA A 1078 -10.57 18.64 11.94
N LEU A 1079 -9.54 18.49 11.10
CA LEU A 1079 -8.13 18.58 11.45
C LEU A 1079 -7.48 19.91 11.00
N GLY A 1080 -8.24 20.85 10.44
CA GLY A 1080 -7.79 22.20 10.07
C GLY A 1080 -7.04 22.35 8.72
N HIS A 1081 -7.07 21.35 7.86
CA HIS A 1081 -6.25 21.21 6.63
C HIS A 1081 -6.77 22.03 5.42
N TYR A 1082 -6.92 23.34 5.58
CA TYR A 1082 -7.56 24.20 4.57
C TYR A 1082 -6.85 24.18 3.20
N GLU A 1083 -5.54 23.95 3.15
CA GLU A 1083 -4.78 23.89 1.89
C GLU A 1083 -5.02 22.57 1.13
N LYS A 1084 -5.02 21.42 1.82
CA LYS A 1084 -5.42 20.11 1.23
C LYS A 1084 -6.83 20.17 0.65
N VAL A 1085 -7.76 20.79 1.39
CA VAL A 1085 -9.14 21.04 0.94
C VAL A 1085 -9.17 21.95 -0.29
N SER A 1086 -8.38 23.02 -0.31
CA SER A 1086 -8.27 23.92 -1.46
C SER A 1086 -7.71 23.21 -2.70
N CYS A 1087 -6.80 22.24 -2.53
CA CYS A 1087 -6.31 21.41 -3.64
C CYS A 1087 -7.36 20.43 -4.17
N TYR A 1088 -8.22 19.84 -3.33
CA TYR A 1088 -9.37 19.07 -3.81
C TYR A 1088 -10.32 19.95 -4.63
N ILE A 1089 -10.63 21.17 -4.17
CA ILE A 1089 -11.50 22.11 -4.89
C ILE A 1089 -10.86 22.56 -6.23
N LEU A 1090 -9.56 22.85 -6.24
CA LEU A 1090 -8.80 23.15 -7.47
C LEU A 1090 -8.80 21.99 -8.48
N ALA A 1091 -8.93 20.74 -8.01
CA ALA A 1091 -9.05 19.54 -8.83
C ALA A 1091 -10.51 19.15 -9.16
N GLY A 1092 -11.47 20.04 -8.90
CA GLY A 1092 -12.88 19.89 -9.28
C GLY A 1092 -13.78 19.20 -8.24
N ALA A 1093 -13.37 19.12 -6.97
CA ALA A 1093 -14.25 18.64 -5.90
C ALA A 1093 -15.23 19.72 -5.41
N ASP A 1094 -16.42 19.30 -4.97
CA ASP A 1094 -17.35 20.16 -4.25
C ASP A 1094 -16.95 20.28 -2.77
N ILE A 1095 -17.02 21.50 -2.24
CA ILE A 1095 -16.81 21.82 -0.82
C ILE A 1095 -17.99 21.38 0.07
N ASN A 1096 -19.11 20.96 -0.52
CA ASN A 1096 -20.33 20.57 0.21
C ASN A 1096 -20.47 19.05 0.42
N SER A 1097 -19.69 18.21 -0.27
CA SER A 1097 -19.75 16.74 -0.15
C SER A 1097 -19.51 16.26 1.30
N THR A 1098 -20.31 15.29 1.75
CA THR A 1098 -20.36 14.83 3.16
C THR A 1098 -19.35 13.74 3.51
N ASP A 1099 -19.17 13.50 4.82
CA ASP A 1099 -18.53 12.28 5.34
C ASP A 1099 -19.51 11.11 5.52
N PHE A 1100 -19.00 9.95 5.94
CA PHE A 1100 -19.78 8.73 6.22
C PHE A 1100 -20.76 8.84 7.41
N LEU A 1101 -20.92 10.03 7.98
CA LEU A 1101 -21.84 10.36 9.08
C LEU A 1101 -22.73 11.57 8.71
N ASP A 1102 -22.85 11.87 7.41
CA ASP A 1102 -23.60 12.98 6.81
C ASP A 1102 -23.23 14.38 7.32
N ASN A 1103 -22.02 14.54 7.86
CA ASN A 1103 -21.48 15.86 8.16
C ASN A 1103 -20.96 16.49 6.88
N THR A 1104 -21.45 17.68 6.55
CA THR A 1104 -20.75 18.57 5.62
C THR A 1104 -19.52 19.17 6.30
N PRO A 1105 -18.56 19.73 5.55
CA PRO A 1105 -17.44 20.48 6.12
C PRO A 1105 -17.89 21.65 7.02
N LEU A 1106 -19.09 22.19 6.77
CA LEU A 1106 -19.73 23.20 7.59
C LEU A 1106 -20.31 22.64 8.90
N HIS A 1107 -20.79 21.39 8.92
CA HIS A 1107 -21.25 20.71 10.15
C HIS A 1107 -20.07 20.46 11.10
N ILE A 1108 -18.97 19.90 10.57
CA ILE A 1108 -17.72 19.70 11.30
C ILE A 1108 -17.22 21.02 11.95
N ARG A 1109 -17.11 22.09 11.16
CA ARG A 1109 -16.66 23.41 11.64
C ARG A 1109 -17.62 24.02 12.67
N LYS A 1110 -18.93 23.77 12.58
CA LYS A 1110 -19.93 24.18 13.60
C LYS A 1110 -19.78 23.41 14.92
N ILE A 1111 -19.44 22.12 14.88
CA ILE A 1111 -19.18 21.29 16.07
C ILE A 1111 -17.90 21.79 16.76
N GLU A 1112 -16.82 21.98 16.01
CA GLU A 1112 -15.54 22.52 16.49
C GLU A 1112 -15.72 23.90 17.15
N PHE A 1113 -16.46 24.81 16.51
CA PHE A 1113 -16.82 26.11 17.10
C PHE A 1113 -17.68 25.99 18.37
N ARG A 1114 -18.60 25.02 18.45
CA ARG A 1114 -19.38 24.78 19.68
C ARG A 1114 -18.47 24.36 20.83
N PHE A 1115 -17.57 23.39 20.63
CA PHE A 1115 -16.58 23.00 21.64
C PHE A 1115 -15.67 24.17 22.05
N LYS A 1116 -15.09 24.91 21.10
CA LYS A 1116 -14.25 26.10 21.37
C LYS A 1116 -15.03 27.27 22.02
N LYS A 1117 -16.37 27.29 21.93
CA LYS A 1117 -17.25 28.26 22.63
C LYS A 1117 -17.75 27.75 23.99
N GLN A 1118 -17.61 26.44 24.26
CA GLN A 1118 -17.95 25.78 25.52
C GLN A 1118 -16.76 25.80 26.49
N THR A 1119 -15.52 25.62 26.01
CA THR A 1119 -14.30 25.91 26.78
C THR A 1119 -14.18 27.40 27.11
N ARG A 1120 -14.35 28.29 26.12
CA ARG A 1120 -14.48 29.76 26.32
C ARG A 1120 -15.67 30.20 27.18
N ARG A 1121 -16.56 29.28 27.60
CA ARG A 1121 -17.62 29.57 28.57
C ARG A 1121 -17.15 29.45 30.03
N ASN A 1122 -16.07 28.71 30.29
CA ASN A 1122 -15.36 28.73 31.56
C ASN A 1122 -14.47 29.99 31.63
N ASP A 1123 -13.74 30.30 30.57
CA ASP A 1123 -12.93 31.53 30.46
C ASP A 1123 -13.74 32.77 30.06
N LYS A 1124 -14.90 32.99 30.68
CA LYS A 1124 -15.66 34.25 30.53
C LYS A 1124 -15.16 35.37 31.44
N ARG A 1125 -13.84 35.59 31.41
CA ARG A 1125 -13.23 36.92 31.62
C ARG A 1125 -12.36 37.23 30.40
N TYR A 1126 -12.51 38.44 29.89
CA TYR A 1126 -11.82 39.05 28.74
C TYR A 1126 -12.43 38.86 27.33
N PHE A 1127 -12.66 40.03 26.72
CA PHE A 1127 -12.91 40.39 25.32
C PHE A 1127 -14.04 39.74 24.50
N ASN A 1128 -15.11 40.54 24.32
CA ASN A 1128 -15.76 40.70 23.03
C ASN A 1128 -14.86 41.50 22.08
N LYS A 1129 -14.72 41.06 20.81
CA LYS A 1129 -14.99 41.88 19.62
C LYS A 1129 -15.00 41.02 18.34
N GLU A 1130 -15.83 41.43 17.40
CA GLU A 1130 -15.76 41.17 15.94
C GLU A 1130 -15.34 39.77 15.44
N MET A 1131 -16.33 38.88 15.31
CA MET A 1131 -16.70 38.27 14.01
C MET A 1131 -18.12 37.68 14.09
#